data_AF-A0A922XKX5-F1
#
_entry.id   AF-A0A922XKX5-F1
#
_cell.length_a   1.000
_cell.length_b   1.000
_cell.length_c   1.000
_cell.angle_alpha   90.00
_cell.angle_beta   90.00
_cell.angle_gamma   90.00
#
_symmetry.space_group_name_H-M   'P 1'
#
loop_
_entity.id
_entity.type
_entity.pdbx_description
1 polymer ?
#
loop_
_entity_poly.entity_id
_entity_poly.type
_entity_poly.pdbx_seq_one_letter_code
_entity_poly.pdbx_strand_id
1 'polypeptide(L)'
;MRACDRRANAVARGALLARGSAAGHARHHGGAVHGSVPAARPTSRSAAEAEAIPDQVQRRRCARPPPRLAAGARRWPARVGAGSAGRFGRAARPGVGLSTMATISTPKNAFLHGRWTTEEAARLYGITDWGKGYVGVNEAGHVTVHPTKDGASRIDLHEVVGGLRERGIHTPVLLRFNDLLDHRLREIRRAFDDSMTEQGYVGGYCCVYPIKVNQQRHVCEQIARTAVELGFGLEAGSKPELLAVLGLSAAAGGPGTNGMPIICNGFKDSEFIQTVMLATKLGRNIIPVVEKFSELELIVRHAKEYGVRPRIGVRVKLSARGAGRWESSAGVRSKFGLFVSEVLEAVEYLKGHGMLGCLNLVHCHVGSQLYDIRVLKNAVNELAHIYTELHRLGAGVTMLDIGGGMGVDYDGSQSAWSSSINYSVQEYAADVVYRIKSVCEDSGVPHPLIISESGRAMVAYSSVLVMDVLGTSRFEADPRMEDIRRAIDGESGGGAGSAAARAGGGGGGGGNGSGGGGGRGEVPQPVLDLIEAYENMTDRNLVEAYHDATQARDEAMSLFSLGYMSLPMRAAAERLFWAIGHKILDRCGRRGDVPEEFETLPETLSDIYFCNFSLFQSMPDAWAIEQLFPIVPIHRLGEQPTRRAILSDITCDSDGKIDHFVDKRIDKRTLELHELRPIAEAGQPEGTAAVRHEPYYLGVFLLGAYQEILGDLHNLLGDTHAVHISLNSSGGWQIEEVIEGDTVEEVLQYVQYDHEDLKRAMRLDVEAACRQGRLTLAEGKSLLKFYDEGLEGYTYLEE
;
A
#
# COMPACT_ATOMS: atom_id res chain seq x y z
N MET A 1 -39.54 4.76 -68.18
CA MET A 1 -39.05 3.38 -68.41
C MET A 1 -38.04 3.07 -67.32
N ARG A 2 -38.03 1.94 -66.61
CA ARG A 2 -39.12 1.12 -66.03
C ARG A 2 -38.76 1.05 -64.53
N ALA A 3 -39.57 1.57 -63.59
CA ALA A 3 -40.69 0.92 -62.90
C ALA A 3 -40.26 -0.32 -62.07
N CYS A 4 -40.70 -0.54 -60.81
CA CYS A 4 -41.47 0.21 -59.77
C CYS A 4 -41.29 -0.57 -58.43
N ASP A 5 -41.66 -0.20 -57.19
CA ASP A 5 -42.41 0.88 -56.49
C ASP A 5 -41.94 0.82 -54.98
N ARG A 6 -42.33 1.55 -53.92
CA ARG A 6 -43.32 2.60 -53.51
C ARG A 6 -42.68 3.37 -52.31
N ARG A 7 -42.85 4.68 -52.12
CA ARG A 7 -43.89 5.43 -51.35
C ARG A 7 -44.18 4.98 -49.89
N ALA A 8 -44.43 5.87 -48.90
CA ALA A 8 -44.17 7.33 -48.74
C ALA A 8 -44.64 7.86 -47.34
N ASN A 9 -43.94 8.87 -46.79
CA ASN A 9 -44.42 9.96 -45.87
C ASN A 9 -45.06 9.57 -44.49
N ALA A 10 -45.26 10.45 -43.50
CA ALA A 10 -45.10 11.92 -43.37
C ALA A 10 -44.70 12.37 -41.94
N VAL A 11 -44.46 13.68 -41.73
CA VAL A 11 -44.25 14.37 -40.43
C VAL A 11 -45.34 15.43 -40.21
N ALA A 12 -45.78 15.70 -38.97
CA ALA A 12 -46.64 16.83 -38.63
C ALA A 12 -46.48 17.32 -37.15
N ARG A 13 -46.86 18.59 -36.88
CA ARG A 13 -46.90 19.26 -35.57
C ARG A 13 -48.27 19.91 -35.32
N GLY A 14 -48.65 20.06 -34.04
CA GLY A 14 -49.65 21.03 -33.52
C GLY A 14 -50.89 20.41 -32.85
N ALA A 15 -51.81 21.16 -32.23
CA ALA A 15 -51.76 22.44 -31.49
C ALA A 15 -53.17 22.84 -30.97
N LEU A 16 -53.24 23.54 -29.81
CA LEU A 16 -54.34 24.42 -29.32
C LEU A 16 -55.69 23.88 -28.72
N LEU A 17 -56.10 24.56 -27.62
CA LEU A 17 -57.46 24.96 -27.14
C LEU A 17 -58.49 24.00 -26.46
N ALA A 18 -58.39 23.91 -25.13
CA ALA A 18 -59.32 24.44 -24.09
C ALA A 18 -60.88 24.37 -24.17
N ARG A 19 -61.54 23.86 -23.09
CA ARG A 19 -62.53 24.57 -22.18
C ARG A 19 -63.34 23.63 -21.25
N GLY A 20 -63.75 24.14 -20.07
CA GLY A 20 -64.64 23.50 -19.06
C GLY A 20 -64.03 23.57 -17.63
N SER A 21 -64.39 24.49 -16.71
CA SER A 21 -65.67 24.78 -16.01
C SER A 21 -65.99 23.73 -14.91
N ALA A 22 -66.31 24.06 -13.64
CA ALA A 22 -66.74 25.35 -13.04
C ALA A 22 -66.39 25.51 -11.52
N ALA A 23 -66.43 26.78 -11.04
CA ALA A 23 -66.70 27.30 -9.68
C ALA A 23 -65.96 26.75 -8.42
N GLY A 24 -65.66 27.56 -7.39
CA GLY A 24 -65.78 29.02 -7.22
C GLY A 24 -65.72 29.50 -5.75
N HIS A 25 -65.64 30.83 -5.52
CA HIS A 25 -65.60 31.55 -4.22
C HIS A 25 -64.24 31.52 -3.46
N ALA A 26 -63.77 32.60 -2.79
CA ALA A 26 -64.33 33.96 -2.62
C ALA A 26 -63.28 35.09 -2.35
N ARG A 27 -63.59 36.28 -2.92
CA ARG A 27 -63.34 37.67 -2.43
C ARG A 27 -61.91 38.23 -2.22
N HIS A 28 -61.61 39.28 -2.98
CA HIS A 28 -60.63 40.34 -2.65
C HIS A 28 -61.23 41.40 -1.70
N HIS A 29 -60.37 42.10 -0.94
CA HIS A 29 -60.27 43.57 -0.75
C HIS A 29 -59.04 43.84 0.17
N GLY A 30 -58.23 44.90 0.05
CA GLY A 30 -58.09 45.90 -1.03
C GLY A 30 -57.31 47.17 -0.59
N GLY A 31 -56.19 47.50 -1.24
CA GLY A 31 -55.43 48.76 -1.08
C GLY A 31 -54.48 48.86 0.14
N ALA A 32 -53.52 49.80 0.20
CA ALA A 32 -52.98 50.68 -0.85
C ALA A 32 -51.60 51.33 -0.48
N VAL A 33 -50.64 51.27 -1.42
CA VAL A 33 -49.74 52.35 -1.90
C VAL A 33 -48.73 53.08 -0.95
N HIS A 34 -47.50 53.26 -1.46
CA HIS A 34 -46.32 54.02 -0.96
C HIS A 34 -45.59 53.48 0.29
N GLY A 35 -44.25 53.53 0.41
CA GLY A 35 -43.23 53.91 -0.60
C GLY A 35 -41.76 53.81 -0.11
N SER A 36 -40.84 53.57 -1.06
CA SER A 36 -39.38 53.83 -1.06
C SER A 36 -38.53 53.65 0.22
N VAL A 37 -37.68 52.60 0.26
CA VAL A 37 -36.44 52.52 1.07
C VAL A 37 -35.35 51.71 0.32
N PRO A 38 -34.12 52.24 0.12
CA PRO A 38 -32.92 51.46 -0.22
C PRO A 38 -32.13 51.04 1.05
N ALA A 39 -31.20 50.09 0.91
CA ALA A 39 -30.61 49.36 2.05
C ALA A 39 -29.56 50.13 2.88
N ALA A 40 -29.61 49.95 4.22
CA ALA A 40 -28.45 49.78 5.11
C ALA A 40 -28.86 49.28 6.52
N ARG A 41 -27.89 48.71 7.27
CA ARG A 41 -27.99 48.14 8.65
C ARG A 41 -28.64 49.10 9.69
N PRO A 42 -29.25 48.57 10.77
CA PRO A 42 -28.55 48.63 12.08
C PRO A 42 -28.75 47.38 12.99
N THR A 43 -28.51 47.52 14.29
CA THR A 43 -28.14 46.45 15.24
C THR A 43 -29.05 46.28 16.47
N SER A 44 -28.94 45.10 17.11
CA SER A 44 -28.86 44.86 18.57
C SER A 44 -29.95 45.32 19.56
N ARG A 45 -30.35 44.39 20.44
CA ARG A 45 -30.61 44.53 21.91
C ARG A 45 -30.77 43.11 22.52
N SER A 46 -30.44 42.78 23.78
CA SER A 46 -29.63 43.38 24.88
C SER A 46 -29.79 42.47 26.15
N ALA A 47 -28.90 42.34 27.15
CA ALA A 47 -27.60 42.95 27.50
C ALA A 47 -26.80 42.01 28.44
N ALA A 48 -25.60 42.44 28.88
CA ALA A 48 -24.78 41.98 30.02
C ALA A 48 -24.09 40.58 29.92
N GLU A 49 -22.78 40.37 30.15
CA GLU A 49 -21.74 41.00 31.02
C GLU A 49 -21.90 40.64 32.52
N ALA A 50 -20.88 40.52 33.40
CA ALA A 50 -19.44 40.18 33.38
C ALA A 50 -18.99 40.02 34.88
N GLU A 51 -17.77 39.73 35.37
CA GLU A 51 -16.39 39.47 34.86
C GLU A 51 -15.53 38.85 36.01
N ALA A 52 -14.20 38.73 35.84
CA ALA A 52 -13.13 38.77 36.86
C ALA A 52 -12.65 37.47 37.55
N ILE A 53 -11.40 37.52 38.04
CA ILE A 53 -10.49 36.40 38.39
C ILE A 53 -9.65 36.76 39.63
N PRO A 54 -9.46 35.85 40.62
CA PRO A 54 -8.07 35.55 41.01
C PRO A 54 -7.74 34.08 41.43
N ASP A 55 -6.42 33.89 41.50
CA ASP A 55 -5.53 32.77 41.87
C ASP A 55 -5.62 32.13 43.29
N GLN A 56 -4.94 30.98 43.45
CA GLN A 56 -4.50 30.21 44.66
C GLN A 56 -5.51 29.54 45.63
N VAL A 57 -5.22 28.28 45.98
CA VAL A 57 -5.14 27.76 47.38
C VAL A 57 -4.43 26.39 47.43
N GLN A 58 -3.81 26.04 48.57
CA GLN A 58 -3.03 24.80 48.78
C GLN A 58 -3.74 23.72 49.66
N ARG A 59 -3.29 22.44 49.50
CA ARG A 59 -3.17 21.37 50.55
C ARG A 59 -4.44 20.81 51.27
N ARG A 60 -4.84 19.55 50.97
CA ARG A 60 -4.57 18.32 51.81
C ARG A 60 -5.41 17.05 51.49
N ARG A 61 -4.69 15.93 51.34
CA ARG A 61 -4.95 14.51 51.79
C ARG A 61 -6.38 13.94 51.93
N CYS A 62 -6.63 12.86 51.16
CA CYS A 62 -7.34 11.59 51.51
C CYS A 62 -7.04 10.55 50.40
N ALA A 63 -7.24 9.23 50.49
CA ALA A 63 -7.13 8.23 51.57
C ALA A 63 -6.92 6.83 50.92
N ARG A 64 -6.47 5.80 51.68
CA ARG A 64 -6.12 4.45 51.13
C ARG A 64 -7.34 3.50 50.93
N PRO A 65 -7.32 2.60 49.93
CA PRO A 65 -8.13 1.39 49.90
C PRO A 65 -7.51 0.22 50.73
N PRO A 66 -8.28 -0.83 51.10
CA PRO A 66 -7.86 -1.88 52.05
C PRO A 66 -7.21 -3.14 51.42
N PRO A 67 -6.49 -3.97 52.20
CA PRO A 67 -5.84 -5.20 51.75
C PRO A 67 -6.74 -6.45 51.79
N ARG A 68 -6.35 -7.52 51.07
CA ARG A 68 -6.97 -8.86 51.15
C ARG A 68 -6.24 -9.77 52.15
N LEU A 69 -7.00 -10.73 52.71
CA LEU A 69 -6.58 -11.67 53.76
C LEU A 69 -5.84 -12.91 53.22
N ALA A 70 -5.18 -13.65 54.12
CA ALA A 70 -4.38 -14.84 53.80
C ALA A 70 -4.73 -16.06 54.67
N ALA A 71 -4.78 -17.24 54.03
CA ALA A 71 -4.71 -18.59 54.61
C ALA A 71 -4.51 -19.59 53.45
N GLY A 72 -3.91 -20.78 53.61
CA GLY A 72 -3.24 -21.38 54.76
C GLY A 72 -2.75 -22.79 54.41
N ALA A 73 -1.59 -23.23 54.89
CA ALA A 73 -0.96 -24.48 54.45
C ALA A 73 -1.50 -25.74 55.17
N ARG A 74 -1.64 -26.85 54.43
CA ARG A 74 -1.77 -28.23 54.95
C ARG A 74 -0.89 -29.19 54.12
N ARG A 75 -0.69 -30.43 54.61
CA ARG A 75 0.52 -31.24 54.38
C ARG A 75 0.20 -32.76 54.45
N TRP A 76 1.11 -33.61 53.94
CA TRP A 76 1.14 -35.10 53.95
C TRP A 76 0.28 -35.82 52.88
N PRO A 77 0.63 -37.05 52.44
CA PRO A 77 1.98 -37.65 52.32
C PRO A 77 2.24 -38.39 50.97
N ALA A 78 3.45 -38.94 50.79
CA ALA A 78 3.87 -39.67 49.59
C ALA A 78 3.95 -41.20 49.79
N ARG A 79 3.96 -41.97 48.69
CA ARG A 79 4.40 -43.39 48.66
C ARG A 79 5.30 -43.71 47.44
N VAL A 80 6.57 -43.97 47.76
CA VAL A 80 7.57 -44.90 47.17
C VAL A 80 7.36 -45.48 45.76
N GLY A 81 8.41 -45.39 44.92
CA GLY A 81 8.56 -46.12 43.64
C GLY A 81 9.54 -45.43 42.66
N ALA A 82 10.81 -45.19 43.01
CA ALA A 82 11.94 -46.12 42.86
C ALA A 82 12.34 -46.42 41.39
N GLY A 83 13.37 -45.73 40.86
CA GLY A 83 13.97 -46.01 39.55
C GLY A 83 15.14 -45.07 39.18
N SER A 84 16.35 -45.66 39.03
CA SER A 84 17.59 -45.14 38.38
C SER A 84 17.92 -43.63 38.43
N ALA A 85 19.04 -43.27 39.07
CA ALA A 85 19.55 -41.90 39.13
C ALA A 85 20.47 -41.51 37.94
N GLY A 86 20.39 -40.24 37.53
CA GLY A 86 21.40 -39.52 36.73
C GLY A 86 21.75 -38.19 37.40
N ARG A 87 23.03 -37.81 37.46
CA ARG A 87 23.49 -36.67 38.29
C ARG A 87 23.52 -35.33 37.55
N PHE A 88 22.62 -34.43 37.97
CA PHE A 88 22.85 -33.01 38.27
C PHE A 88 23.92 -32.22 37.47
N GLY A 89 23.44 -31.36 36.56
CA GLY A 89 23.95 -30.00 36.38
C GLY A 89 22.93 -28.99 36.95
N ARG A 90 23.38 -27.85 37.50
CA ARG A 90 22.47 -26.84 38.09
C ARG A 90 21.88 -25.92 37.01
N ALA A 91 20.56 -25.88 36.89
CA ALA A 91 19.87 -24.80 36.16
C ALA A 91 19.81 -23.53 37.03
N ALA A 92 20.35 -22.42 36.51
CA ALA A 92 20.10 -21.08 37.04
C ALA A 92 18.88 -20.47 36.33
N ARG A 93 18.19 -19.53 36.99
CA ARG A 93 17.13 -18.74 36.34
C ARG A 93 17.77 -17.71 35.41
N PRO A 94 17.34 -17.56 34.15
CA PRO A 94 17.61 -16.33 33.40
C PRO A 94 16.83 -15.18 34.05
N GLY A 95 17.53 -14.07 34.33
CA GLY A 95 16.89 -12.78 34.59
C GLY A 95 16.45 -12.13 33.27
N VAL A 96 15.76 -10.99 33.38
CA VAL A 96 15.50 -10.14 32.20
C VAL A 96 16.83 -9.58 31.72
N GLY A 97 17.30 -10.04 30.57
CA GLY A 97 18.51 -9.52 29.90
C GLY A 97 18.13 -8.45 28.88
N LEU A 98 19.01 -7.45 28.70
CA LEU A 98 18.90 -6.50 27.59
C LEU A 98 19.13 -7.23 26.27
N SER A 99 18.43 -6.79 25.22
CA SER A 99 18.67 -7.28 23.86
C SER A 99 20.06 -6.81 23.40
N THR A 100 20.98 -7.76 23.20
CA THR A 100 22.22 -7.51 22.47
C THR A 100 21.89 -7.59 20.99
N MET A 101 22.11 -6.50 20.24
CA MET A 101 21.96 -6.54 18.79
C MET A 101 22.97 -7.52 18.18
N ALA A 102 22.55 -8.25 17.16
CA ALA A 102 23.40 -9.24 16.51
C ALA A 102 24.28 -8.54 15.47
N THR A 103 25.54 -8.27 15.85
CA THR A 103 26.52 -7.52 15.06
C THR A 103 26.56 -7.95 13.59
N ILE A 104 26.63 -6.97 12.68
CA ILE A 104 26.56 -7.17 11.23
C ILE A 104 27.69 -8.10 10.73
N SER A 105 27.36 -9.38 10.59
CA SER A 105 28.25 -10.37 9.99
C SER A 105 28.00 -10.44 8.48
N THR A 106 28.65 -9.52 7.75
CA THR A 106 28.75 -9.59 6.28
C THR A 106 29.22 -10.99 5.88
N PRO A 107 28.48 -11.74 5.03
CA PRO A 107 28.74 -13.16 4.81
C PRO A 107 30.13 -13.38 4.19
N LYS A 108 31.08 -13.82 5.03
CA LYS A 108 32.54 -13.82 4.79
C LYS A 108 33.07 -14.81 3.73
N ASN A 109 32.20 -15.31 2.84
CA ASN A 109 32.49 -16.31 1.82
C ASN A 109 32.44 -15.79 0.37
N ALA A 110 32.11 -14.52 0.11
CA ALA A 110 32.11 -13.97 -1.25
C ALA A 110 33.53 -13.65 -1.79
N PHE A 111 34.44 -13.21 -0.91
CA PHE A 111 35.73 -12.61 -1.30
C PHE A 111 36.88 -13.62 -1.52
N LEU A 112 36.58 -14.78 -2.10
CA LEU A 112 37.58 -15.73 -2.60
C LEU A 112 37.29 -16.11 -4.07
N HIS A 113 37.69 -15.21 -4.97
CA HIS A 113 37.78 -15.39 -6.43
C HIS A 113 36.47 -15.45 -7.25
N GLY A 114 35.32 -15.03 -6.70
CA GLY A 114 34.12 -14.78 -7.50
C GLY A 114 34.21 -13.51 -8.36
N ARG A 115 33.62 -13.55 -9.56
CA ARG A 115 33.07 -12.35 -10.23
C ARG A 115 31.58 -12.30 -9.89
N TRP A 116 31.00 -11.10 -9.86
CA TRP A 116 29.55 -10.95 -9.67
C TRP A 116 28.74 -11.73 -10.71
N THR A 117 27.61 -12.28 -10.27
CA THR A 117 26.71 -13.12 -11.07
C THR A 117 25.24 -12.77 -10.87
N THR A 118 24.41 -13.12 -11.86
CA THR A 118 22.94 -13.03 -11.82
C THR A 118 22.33 -13.80 -10.65
N GLU A 119 22.95 -14.89 -10.23
CA GLU A 119 22.58 -15.72 -9.07
C GLU A 119 22.92 -15.04 -7.73
N GLU A 120 23.91 -14.16 -7.70
CA GLU A 120 24.20 -13.30 -6.56
C GLU A 120 23.24 -12.14 -6.47
N ALA A 121 22.83 -11.54 -7.59
CA ALA A 121 21.74 -10.56 -7.64
C ALA A 121 20.40 -11.18 -7.17
N ALA A 122 20.02 -12.33 -7.71
CA ALA A 122 18.81 -13.05 -7.30
C ALA A 122 18.82 -13.42 -5.81
N ARG A 123 20.00 -13.69 -5.24
CA ARG A 123 20.20 -13.94 -3.80
C ARG A 123 20.13 -12.66 -2.96
N LEU A 124 20.70 -11.55 -3.45
CA LEU A 124 20.72 -10.25 -2.77
C LEU A 124 19.31 -9.68 -2.59
N TYR A 125 18.50 -9.76 -3.66
CA TYR A 125 17.12 -9.28 -3.68
C TYR A 125 16.09 -10.34 -3.26
N GLY A 126 16.51 -11.56 -2.91
CA GLY A 126 15.62 -12.64 -2.44
C GLY A 126 14.63 -13.18 -3.49
N ILE A 127 14.88 -12.96 -4.79
CA ILE A 127 13.92 -13.23 -5.89
C ILE A 127 13.43 -14.69 -5.86
N THR A 128 14.31 -15.65 -5.62
CA THR A 128 13.96 -17.08 -5.50
C THR A 128 13.02 -17.36 -4.33
N ASP A 129 13.12 -16.59 -3.26
CA ASP A 129 12.46 -16.84 -1.98
C ASP A 129 11.03 -16.28 -1.96
N TRP A 130 10.82 -15.00 -2.29
CA TRP A 130 9.48 -14.41 -2.40
C TRP A 130 8.83 -14.68 -3.76
N GLY A 131 9.60 -14.88 -4.84
CA GLY A 131 9.06 -15.09 -6.18
C GLY A 131 8.40 -16.45 -6.41
N LYS A 132 8.68 -17.46 -5.55
CA LYS A 132 8.06 -18.81 -5.56
C LYS A 132 8.01 -19.53 -6.93
N GLY A 133 8.97 -19.23 -7.82
CA GLY A 133 9.03 -19.75 -9.18
C GLY A 133 8.23 -18.98 -10.24
N TYR A 134 7.54 -17.90 -9.86
CA TYR A 134 6.90 -16.95 -10.78
C TYR A 134 7.84 -15.85 -11.26
N VAL A 135 8.94 -15.59 -10.55
CA VAL A 135 9.92 -14.54 -10.89
C VAL A 135 11.33 -15.12 -10.83
N GLY A 136 12.17 -14.72 -11.78
CA GLY A 136 13.57 -15.15 -11.91
C GLY A 136 14.44 -14.07 -12.55
N VAL A 137 15.69 -14.43 -12.84
CA VAL A 137 16.67 -13.57 -13.54
C VAL A 137 17.26 -14.37 -14.69
N ASN A 138 17.39 -13.78 -15.87
CA ASN A 138 17.97 -14.43 -17.05
C ASN A 138 19.46 -14.11 -17.24
N GLU A 139 20.11 -14.79 -18.19
CA GLU A 139 21.55 -14.63 -18.48
C GLU A 139 21.97 -13.22 -18.95
N ALA A 140 21.02 -12.38 -19.39
CA ALA A 140 21.26 -10.96 -19.71
C ALA A 140 21.22 -10.06 -18.47
N GLY A 141 20.85 -10.58 -17.31
CA GLY A 141 20.65 -9.80 -16.09
C GLY A 141 19.34 -9.01 -16.08
N HIS A 142 18.31 -9.47 -16.81
CA HIS A 142 16.96 -8.94 -16.72
C HIS A 142 16.09 -9.82 -15.81
N VAL A 143 15.09 -9.22 -15.16
CA VAL A 143 14.07 -9.95 -14.41
C VAL A 143 13.07 -10.56 -15.37
N THR A 144 12.73 -11.84 -15.14
CA THR A 144 11.77 -12.59 -15.94
C THR A 144 10.58 -13.07 -15.11
N VAL A 145 9.38 -12.98 -15.69
CA VAL A 145 8.16 -13.57 -15.13
C VAL A 145 7.87 -14.91 -15.80
N HIS A 146 7.46 -15.89 -15.00
CA HIS A 146 7.17 -17.28 -15.38
C HIS A 146 5.72 -17.62 -14.99
N PRO A 147 4.71 -17.23 -15.81
CA PRO A 147 3.31 -17.27 -15.38
C PRO A 147 2.81 -18.64 -14.92
N THR A 148 3.30 -19.71 -15.56
CA THR A 148 2.96 -21.12 -15.32
C THR A 148 3.93 -21.84 -14.37
N LYS A 149 4.94 -21.14 -13.83
CA LYS A 149 6.15 -21.71 -13.19
C LYS A 149 6.97 -22.68 -14.04
N ASP A 150 6.66 -22.85 -15.33
CA ASP A 150 7.50 -23.67 -16.20
C ASP A 150 8.75 -22.89 -16.67
N GLY A 151 9.82 -23.64 -16.96
CA GLY A 151 11.09 -23.07 -17.41
C GLY A 151 11.17 -22.82 -18.92
N ALA A 152 10.13 -23.18 -19.69
CA ALA A 152 10.11 -23.02 -21.14
C ALA A 152 9.54 -21.66 -21.54
N SER A 153 8.47 -21.23 -20.88
CA SER A 153 7.75 -19.98 -21.13
C SER A 153 8.17 -18.91 -20.11
N ARG A 154 8.77 -17.81 -20.58
CA ARG A 154 9.17 -16.69 -19.73
C ARG A 154 9.03 -15.36 -20.44
N ILE A 155 8.74 -14.32 -19.67
CA ILE A 155 8.51 -12.96 -20.14
C ILE A 155 9.61 -12.06 -19.56
N ASP A 156 10.42 -11.45 -20.41
CA ASP A 156 11.48 -10.51 -20.01
C ASP A 156 10.87 -9.13 -19.77
N LEU A 157 10.97 -8.62 -18.54
CA LEU A 157 10.33 -7.34 -18.19
C LEU A 157 10.98 -6.14 -18.87
N HIS A 158 12.27 -6.21 -19.18
CA HIS A 158 12.97 -5.14 -19.88
C HIS A 158 12.60 -5.12 -21.38
N GLU A 159 12.41 -6.30 -21.98
CA GLU A 159 11.85 -6.43 -23.34
C GLU A 159 10.41 -5.86 -23.42
N VAL A 160 9.56 -6.20 -22.44
CA VAL A 160 8.18 -5.68 -22.36
C VAL A 160 8.16 -4.15 -22.26
N VAL A 161 8.94 -3.58 -21.34
CA VAL A 161 8.97 -2.11 -21.10
C VAL A 161 9.55 -1.37 -22.32
N GLY A 162 10.58 -1.91 -22.97
CA GLY A 162 11.07 -1.38 -24.24
C GLY A 162 9.99 -1.39 -25.33
N GLY A 163 9.26 -2.50 -25.47
CA GLY A 163 8.16 -2.62 -26.43
C GLY A 163 6.97 -1.70 -26.13
N LEU A 164 6.67 -1.40 -24.86
CA LEU A 164 5.66 -0.42 -24.47
C LEU A 164 6.10 0.99 -24.83
N ARG A 165 7.35 1.35 -24.53
CA ARG A 165 7.93 2.65 -24.91
C ARG A 165 7.92 2.89 -26.42
N GLU A 166 8.20 1.86 -27.24
CA GLU A 166 8.07 1.93 -28.70
C GLU A 166 6.63 2.19 -29.20
N ARG A 167 5.62 1.96 -28.35
CA ARG A 167 4.20 2.18 -28.65
C ARG A 167 3.66 3.51 -28.09
N GLY A 168 4.51 4.30 -27.42
CA GLY A 168 4.08 5.52 -26.72
C GLY A 168 3.41 5.25 -25.36
N ILE A 169 3.63 4.08 -24.77
CA ILE A 169 3.16 3.76 -23.41
C ILE A 169 4.37 3.89 -22.48
N HIS A 170 4.35 4.89 -21.60
CA HIS A 170 5.48 5.26 -20.76
C HIS A 170 5.37 4.67 -19.34
N THR A 171 6.43 4.81 -18.56
CA THR A 171 6.39 4.53 -17.12
C THR A 171 5.83 5.74 -16.35
N PRO A 172 5.19 5.56 -15.18
CA PRO A 172 4.90 4.29 -14.51
C PRO A 172 3.84 3.47 -15.23
N VAL A 173 3.99 2.14 -15.20
CA VAL A 173 3.06 1.19 -15.83
C VAL A 173 2.88 -0.08 -14.98
N LEU A 174 1.64 -0.51 -14.80
CA LEU A 174 1.26 -1.72 -14.09
C LEU A 174 1.07 -2.89 -15.07
N LEU A 175 1.97 -3.87 -15.01
CA LEU A 175 1.93 -5.08 -15.82
C LEU A 175 1.11 -6.16 -15.11
N ARG A 176 -0.01 -6.58 -15.72
CA ARG A 176 -0.90 -7.65 -15.21
C ARG A 176 -0.71 -8.93 -16.03
N PHE A 177 -0.41 -10.05 -15.37
CA PHE A 177 -0.08 -11.32 -16.00
C PHE A 177 -1.25 -12.32 -15.91
N ASN A 178 -1.97 -12.48 -17.01
CA ASN A 178 -3.25 -13.20 -17.03
C ASN A 178 -3.03 -14.71 -16.75
N ASP A 179 -2.10 -15.40 -17.43
CA ASP A 179 -1.82 -16.82 -17.18
C ASP A 179 -1.36 -17.10 -15.73
N LEU A 180 -0.73 -16.11 -15.08
CA LEU A 180 -0.23 -16.23 -13.71
C LEU A 180 -1.40 -16.29 -12.71
N LEU A 181 -2.39 -15.42 -12.91
CA LEU A 181 -3.63 -15.41 -12.14
C LEU A 181 -4.37 -16.76 -12.24
N ASP A 182 -4.51 -17.29 -13.46
CA ASP A 182 -5.14 -18.59 -13.67
C ASP A 182 -4.33 -19.75 -13.08
N HIS A 183 -2.99 -19.70 -13.17
CA HIS A 183 -2.13 -20.68 -12.52
C HIS A 183 -2.27 -20.61 -10.98
N ARG A 184 -2.35 -19.43 -10.36
CA ARG A 184 -2.60 -19.27 -8.91
C ARG A 184 -3.94 -19.86 -8.47
N LEU A 185 -5.01 -19.63 -9.23
CA LEU A 185 -6.32 -20.23 -8.94
C LEU A 185 -6.26 -21.77 -9.01
N ARG A 186 -5.59 -22.31 -10.04
CA ARG A 186 -5.41 -23.77 -10.23
C ARG A 186 -4.47 -24.39 -9.17
N GLU A 187 -3.45 -23.67 -8.71
CA GLU A 187 -2.54 -24.07 -7.62
C GLU A 187 -3.30 -24.20 -6.28
N ILE A 188 -4.23 -23.26 -5.98
CA ILE A 188 -5.09 -23.34 -4.79
C ILE A 188 -6.12 -24.48 -4.90
N ARG A 189 -6.79 -24.63 -6.05
CA ARG A 189 -7.72 -25.74 -6.34
C ARG A 189 -7.06 -27.09 -6.06
N ARG A 190 -5.91 -27.33 -6.68
CA ARG A 190 -5.16 -28.58 -6.58
C ARG A 190 -4.70 -28.87 -5.15
N ALA A 191 -4.21 -27.88 -4.41
CA ALA A 191 -3.73 -28.11 -3.04
C ALA A 191 -4.82 -28.71 -2.13
N PHE A 192 -6.07 -28.28 -2.31
CA PHE A 192 -7.23 -28.86 -1.64
C PHE A 192 -7.63 -30.22 -2.22
N ASP A 193 -7.59 -30.44 -3.54
CA ASP A 193 -7.90 -31.76 -4.13
C ASP A 193 -6.92 -32.85 -3.69
N ASP A 194 -5.61 -32.56 -3.73
CA ASP A 194 -4.56 -33.48 -3.29
C ASP A 194 -4.74 -33.80 -1.78
N SER A 195 -5.00 -32.77 -0.95
CA SER A 195 -5.27 -32.93 0.50
C SER A 195 -6.54 -33.72 0.80
N MET A 196 -7.63 -33.50 0.05
CA MET A 196 -8.89 -34.22 0.23
C MET A 196 -8.78 -35.67 -0.22
N THR A 197 -8.02 -35.93 -1.29
CA THR A 197 -7.77 -37.28 -1.80
C THR A 197 -6.91 -38.10 -0.82
N GLU A 198 -5.81 -37.52 -0.32
CA GLU A 198 -4.93 -38.17 0.67
C GLU A 198 -5.68 -38.53 1.96
N GLN A 199 -6.52 -37.62 2.45
CA GLN A 199 -7.19 -37.78 3.74
C GLN A 199 -8.56 -38.48 3.68
N GLY A 200 -9.09 -38.76 2.48
CA GLY A 200 -10.41 -39.37 2.29
C GLY A 200 -11.57 -38.44 2.63
N TYR A 201 -11.48 -37.17 2.25
CA TYR A 201 -12.52 -36.16 2.52
C TYR A 201 -13.58 -36.10 1.41
N VAL A 202 -14.85 -36.21 1.77
CA VAL A 202 -15.96 -36.36 0.80
C VAL A 202 -16.83 -35.10 0.61
N GLY A 203 -16.61 -34.02 1.35
CA GLY A 203 -17.44 -32.81 1.29
C GLY A 203 -17.12 -31.85 0.14
N GLY A 204 -15.91 -31.95 -0.43
CA GLY A 204 -15.42 -31.06 -1.48
C GLY A 204 -14.96 -29.68 -0.98
N TYR A 205 -14.39 -28.89 -1.89
CA TYR A 205 -13.87 -27.53 -1.65
C TYR A 205 -14.34 -26.57 -2.74
N CYS A 206 -14.58 -25.31 -2.38
CA CYS A 206 -14.86 -24.19 -3.26
C CYS A 206 -14.12 -22.94 -2.74
N CYS A 207 -13.10 -22.47 -3.45
CA CYS A 207 -12.57 -21.13 -3.15
C CYS A 207 -13.56 -20.07 -3.68
N VAL A 208 -13.71 -18.97 -2.95
CA VAL A 208 -14.56 -17.85 -3.33
C VAL A 208 -13.67 -16.63 -3.47
N TYR A 209 -13.86 -15.84 -4.54
CA TYR A 209 -13.09 -14.62 -4.73
C TYR A 209 -13.82 -13.41 -4.13
N PRO A 210 -13.32 -12.84 -3.03
CA PRO A 210 -13.84 -11.60 -2.47
C PRO A 210 -13.40 -10.41 -3.32
N ILE A 211 -14.31 -9.83 -4.11
CA ILE A 211 -13.92 -8.79 -5.08
C ILE A 211 -13.37 -7.53 -4.41
N LYS A 212 -13.65 -7.34 -3.11
CA LYS A 212 -13.04 -6.34 -2.20
C LYS A 212 -11.50 -6.30 -2.15
N VAL A 213 -10.83 -7.26 -2.78
CA VAL A 213 -9.36 -7.34 -2.89
C VAL A 213 -8.85 -6.72 -4.21
N ASN A 214 -9.60 -6.82 -5.30
CA ASN A 214 -9.29 -6.15 -6.57
C ASN A 214 -10.55 -6.13 -7.46
N GLN A 215 -11.30 -5.03 -7.39
CA GLN A 215 -12.55 -4.82 -8.12
C GLN A 215 -12.34 -4.51 -9.62
N GLN A 216 -11.08 -4.38 -10.08
CA GLN A 216 -10.77 -4.02 -11.46
C GLN A 216 -11.43 -5.00 -12.44
N ARG A 217 -12.17 -4.44 -13.40
CA ARG A 217 -13.15 -5.19 -14.22
C ARG A 217 -12.54 -6.44 -14.84
N HIS A 218 -11.37 -6.29 -15.44
CA HIS A 218 -10.66 -7.33 -16.21
C HIS A 218 -10.18 -8.48 -15.33
N VAL A 219 -9.63 -8.16 -14.15
CA VAL A 219 -9.22 -9.13 -13.12
C VAL A 219 -10.44 -9.91 -12.64
N CYS A 220 -11.53 -9.20 -12.31
CA CYS A 220 -12.81 -9.80 -11.92
C CYS A 220 -13.45 -10.67 -13.02
N GLU A 221 -13.41 -10.23 -14.28
CA GLU A 221 -13.95 -11.01 -15.42
C GLU A 221 -13.12 -12.27 -15.68
N GLN A 222 -11.79 -12.21 -15.60
CA GLN A 222 -10.95 -13.41 -15.74
C GLN A 222 -11.21 -14.39 -14.60
N ILE A 223 -11.19 -13.93 -13.35
CA ILE A 223 -11.49 -14.78 -12.19
C ILE A 223 -12.89 -15.39 -12.31
N ALA A 224 -13.90 -14.64 -12.78
CA ALA A 224 -15.25 -15.18 -12.97
C ALA A 224 -15.30 -16.27 -14.06
N ARG A 225 -14.50 -16.17 -15.14
CA ARG A 225 -14.38 -17.24 -16.15
C ARG A 225 -13.75 -18.49 -15.54
N THR A 226 -12.56 -18.36 -14.96
CA THR A 226 -11.80 -19.47 -14.39
C THR A 226 -12.49 -20.10 -13.17
N ALA A 227 -13.28 -19.32 -12.42
CA ALA A 227 -14.06 -19.84 -11.30
C ALA A 227 -15.14 -20.86 -11.74
N VAL A 228 -15.75 -20.67 -12.92
CA VAL A 228 -16.74 -21.61 -13.48
C VAL A 228 -16.08 -22.94 -13.86
N GLU A 229 -14.80 -22.95 -14.25
CA GLU A 229 -14.04 -24.19 -14.50
C GLU A 229 -13.68 -24.94 -13.21
N LEU A 230 -13.27 -24.21 -12.16
CA LEU A 230 -12.69 -24.79 -10.93
C LEU A 230 -13.73 -25.10 -9.83
N GLY A 231 -15.00 -24.80 -10.07
CA GLY A 231 -16.07 -24.92 -9.08
C GLY A 231 -15.91 -23.90 -7.94
N PHE A 232 -15.39 -22.71 -8.24
CA PHE A 232 -15.18 -21.61 -7.31
C PHE A 232 -16.40 -20.65 -7.32
N GLY A 233 -16.35 -19.58 -6.52
CA GLY A 233 -17.41 -18.57 -6.40
C GLY A 233 -16.93 -17.12 -6.30
N LEU A 234 -17.86 -16.20 -6.04
CA LEU A 234 -17.61 -14.77 -5.87
C LEU A 234 -18.20 -14.27 -4.54
N GLU A 235 -17.56 -13.30 -3.89
CA GLU A 235 -18.08 -12.62 -2.69
C GLU A 235 -18.17 -11.11 -2.88
N ALA A 236 -19.23 -10.54 -2.29
CA ALA A 236 -19.49 -9.11 -2.19
C ALA A 236 -19.70 -8.71 -0.72
N GLY A 237 -19.01 -7.66 -0.27
CA GLY A 237 -19.14 -7.09 1.08
C GLY A 237 -19.99 -5.81 1.13
N SER A 238 -20.54 -5.35 0.00
CA SER A 238 -21.26 -4.07 -0.11
C SER A 238 -22.26 -4.05 -1.26
N LYS A 239 -23.17 -3.05 -1.27
CA LYS A 239 -24.19 -2.88 -2.32
C LYS A 239 -23.60 -2.68 -3.73
N PRO A 240 -22.56 -1.85 -3.96
CA PRO A 240 -21.93 -1.74 -5.29
C PRO A 240 -21.31 -3.06 -5.74
N GLU A 241 -20.61 -3.76 -4.84
CA GLU A 241 -19.98 -5.06 -5.15
C GLU A 241 -21.02 -6.13 -5.48
N LEU A 242 -22.19 -6.13 -4.82
CA LEU A 242 -23.28 -7.04 -5.17
C LEU A 242 -23.76 -6.81 -6.61
N LEU A 243 -23.85 -5.56 -7.07
CA LEU A 243 -24.23 -5.24 -8.45
C LEU A 243 -23.16 -5.71 -9.44
N ALA A 244 -21.88 -5.48 -9.14
CA ALA A 244 -20.75 -5.97 -9.93
C ALA A 244 -20.74 -7.51 -10.03
N VAL A 245 -20.86 -8.22 -8.90
CA VAL A 245 -20.88 -9.69 -8.85
C VAL A 245 -22.09 -10.28 -9.56
N LEU A 246 -23.27 -9.65 -9.50
CA LEU A 246 -24.44 -10.07 -10.28
C LEU A 246 -24.24 -9.88 -11.79
N GLY A 247 -23.52 -8.82 -12.20
CA GLY A 247 -23.09 -8.58 -13.58
C GLY A 247 -22.07 -9.61 -14.07
N LEU A 248 -20.99 -9.82 -13.33
CA LEU A 248 -19.96 -10.84 -13.59
C LEU A 248 -20.57 -12.24 -13.69
N SER A 249 -21.45 -12.61 -12.76
CA SER A 249 -22.18 -13.88 -12.80
C SER A 249 -23.18 -13.99 -13.97
N ALA A 250 -23.63 -12.87 -14.56
CA ALA A 250 -24.39 -12.88 -15.81
C ALA A 250 -23.47 -13.12 -17.02
N ALA A 251 -22.37 -12.36 -17.13
CA ALA A 251 -21.37 -12.51 -18.19
C ALA A 251 -20.76 -13.93 -18.24
N ALA A 252 -20.50 -14.53 -17.07
CA ALA A 252 -19.94 -15.87 -16.95
C ALA A 252 -20.93 -17.03 -17.32
N GLY A 253 -22.18 -16.74 -17.68
CA GLY A 253 -23.09 -17.75 -18.26
C GLY A 253 -24.56 -17.73 -17.83
N GLY A 254 -24.96 -16.85 -16.89
CA GLY A 254 -26.37 -16.70 -16.52
C GLY A 254 -26.88 -17.66 -15.43
N PRO A 255 -28.20 -17.74 -15.19
CA PRO A 255 -28.76 -18.05 -13.86
C PRO A 255 -28.26 -19.34 -13.20
N GLY A 256 -27.48 -19.18 -12.14
CA GLY A 256 -27.00 -20.27 -11.29
C GLY A 256 -25.73 -20.96 -11.80
N THR A 257 -25.10 -20.47 -12.88
CA THR A 257 -23.81 -20.87 -13.50
C THR A 257 -23.10 -22.07 -12.85
N ASN A 258 -23.44 -23.31 -13.24
CA ASN A 258 -22.83 -24.56 -12.74
C ASN A 258 -22.79 -24.74 -11.20
N GLY A 259 -23.64 -24.04 -10.45
CA GLY A 259 -23.66 -24.05 -8.99
C GLY A 259 -22.79 -22.99 -8.32
N MET A 260 -22.09 -22.13 -9.09
CA MET A 260 -21.20 -21.07 -8.60
C MET A 260 -21.83 -20.28 -7.44
N PRO A 261 -21.29 -20.34 -6.21
CA PRO A 261 -21.85 -19.61 -5.08
C PRO A 261 -21.52 -18.11 -5.17
N ILE A 262 -22.50 -17.30 -4.79
CA ILE A 262 -22.32 -15.87 -4.50
C ILE A 262 -22.52 -15.69 -2.99
N ILE A 263 -21.44 -15.35 -2.28
CA ILE A 263 -21.48 -15.05 -0.84
C ILE A 263 -21.71 -13.55 -0.65
N CYS A 264 -22.55 -13.18 0.32
CA CYS A 264 -22.85 -11.78 0.62
C CYS A 264 -22.63 -11.48 2.10
N ASN A 265 -21.52 -10.80 2.39
CA ASN A 265 -21.13 -10.34 3.72
C ASN A 265 -21.42 -8.84 3.89
N GLY A 266 -20.82 -8.20 4.91
CA GLY A 266 -20.92 -6.77 5.16
C GLY A 266 -22.26 -6.32 5.72
N PHE A 267 -22.46 -5.01 5.84
CA PHE A 267 -23.69 -4.47 6.41
C PHE A 267 -24.83 -4.43 5.37
N LYS A 268 -25.95 -5.12 5.67
CA LYS A 268 -27.05 -5.31 4.72
C LYS A 268 -28.30 -4.57 5.16
N ASP A 269 -28.79 -3.68 4.30
CA ASP A 269 -30.07 -2.99 4.50
C ASP A 269 -31.25 -3.77 3.88
N SER A 270 -32.44 -3.17 3.91
CA SER A 270 -33.63 -3.78 3.32
C SER A 270 -33.54 -3.97 1.81
N GLU A 271 -32.87 -3.07 1.09
CA GLU A 271 -32.79 -3.09 -0.38
C GLU A 271 -31.78 -4.14 -0.85
N PHE A 272 -30.66 -4.27 -0.13
CA PHE A 272 -29.69 -5.34 -0.31
C PHE A 272 -30.34 -6.72 -0.13
N ILE A 273 -31.03 -6.94 1.00
CA ILE A 273 -31.68 -8.23 1.27
C ILE A 273 -32.82 -8.51 0.27
N GLN A 274 -33.62 -7.50 -0.09
CA GLN A 274 -34.62 -7.61 -1.16
C GLN A 274 -33.99 -8.03 -2.49
N THR A 275 -32.87 -7.40 -2.88
CA THR A 275 -32.11 -7.74 -4.09
C THR A 275 -31.60 -9.18 -4.05
N VAL A 276 -31.08 -9.65 -2.90
CA VAL A 276 -30.63 -11.04 -2.73
C VAL A 276 -31.80 -12.04 -2.82
N MET A 277 -32.98 -11.73 -2.26
CA MET A 277 -34.17 -12.58 -2.42
C MET A 277 -34.66 -12.63 -3.88
N LEU A 278 -34.58 -11.52 -4.60
CA LEU A 278 -34.92 -11.47 -6.04
C LEU A 278 -33.88 -12.19 -6.90
N ALA A 279 -32.59 -12.11 -6.58
CA ALA A 279 -31.54 -12.87 -7.24
C ALA A 279 -31.65 -14.39 -6.95
N THR A 280 -32.08 -14.77 -5.74
CA THR A 280 -32.48 -16.16 -5.42
C THR A 280 -33.65 -16.59 -6.32
N LYS A 281 -34.68 -15.73 -6.47
CA LYS A 281 -35.85 -16.00 -7.32
C LYS A 281 -35.52 -16.10 -8.82
N LEU A 282 -34.48 -15.39 -9.26
CA LEU A 282 -33.91 -15.46 -10.60
C LEU A 282 -33.15 -16.78 -10.85
N GLY A 283 -32.81 -17.54 -9.81
CA GLY A 283 -32.08 -18.82 -9.90
C GLY A 283 -30.60 -18.76 -9.55
N ARG A 284 -30.10 -17.68 -8.92
CA ARG A 284 -28.71 -17.61 -8.44
C ARG A 284 -28.51 -18.45 -7.18
N ASN A 285 -27.37 -19.14 -7.07
CA ASN A 285 -26.89 -19.72 -5.80
C ASN A 285 -26.30 -18.61 -4.92
N ILE A 286 -27.13 -17.67 -4.48
CA ILE A 286 -26.73 -16.51 -3.68
C ILE A 286 -27.08 -16.72 -2.20
N ILE A 287 -26.13 -16.39 -1.31
CA ILE A 287 -26.19 -16.72 0.11
C ILE A 287 -25.91 -15.46 0.95
N PRO A 288 -26.93 -14.80 1.52
CA PRO A 288 -26.73 -13.75 2.51
C PRO A 288 -26.21 -14.38 3.81
N VAL A 289 -25.05 -13.92 4.26
CA VAL A 289 -24.45 -14.30 5.54
C VAL A 289 -24.90 -13.31 6.60
N VAL A 290 -25.66 -13.77 7.60
CA VAL A 290 -26.15 -12.93 8.70
C VAL A 290 -24.97 -12.49 9.56
N GLU A 291 -24.72 -11.17 9.60
CA GLU A 291 -23.67 -10.56 10.42
C GLU A 291 -24.22 -9.77 11.62
N LYS A 292 -25.52 -9.48 11.62
CA LYS A 292 -26.29 -8.87 12.72
C LYS A 292 -27.68 -9.50 12.76
N PHE A 293 -28.24 -9.71 13.95
CA PHE A 293 -29.50 -10.46 14.10
C PHE A 293 -30.67 -9.86 13.28
N SER A 294 -30.77 -8.53 13.20
CA SER A 294 -31.80 -7.85 12.40
C SER A 294 -31.76 -8.17 10.90
N GLU A 295 -30.61 -8.59 10.35
CA GLU A 295 -30.52 -9.04 8.95
C GLU A 295 -31.31 -10.34 8.72
N LEU A 296 -31.39 -11.23 9.73
CA LEU A 296 -32.20 -12.45 9.67
C LEU A 296 -33.69 -12.13 9.58
N GLU A 297 -34.15 -11.09 10.29
CA GLU A 297 -35.54 -10.63 10.25
C GLU A 297 -35.89 -10.04 8.87
N LEU A 298 -34.97 -9.28 8.26
CA LEU A 298 -35.10 -8.79 6.89
C LEU A 298 -35.17 -9.95 5.89
N ILE A 299 -34.33 -10.98 6.04
CA ILE A 299 -34.31 -12.16 5.17
C ILE A 299 -35.64 -12.92 5.28
N VAL A 300 -36.10 -13.22 6.48
CA VAL A 300 -37.37 -13.95 6.69
C VAL A 300 -38.58 -13.14 6.21
N ARG A 301 -38.57 -11.80 6.35
CA ARG A 301 -39.62 -10.93 5.81
C ARG A 301 -39.67 -11.00 4.28
N HIS A 302 -38.55 -10.71 3.61
CA HIS A 302 -38.53 -10.66 2.15
C HIS A 302 -38.64 -12.06 1.51
N ALA A 303 -38.15 -13.13 2.15
CA ALA A 303 -38.35 -14.50 1.70
C ALA A 303 -39.85 -14.87 1.60
N LYS A 304 -40.64 -14.51 2.62
CA LYS A 304 -42.11 -14.66 2.61
C LYS A 304 -42.76 -13.78 1.53
N GLU A 305 -42.36 -12.52 1.44
CA GLU A 305 -42.89 -11.53 0.49
C GLU A 305 -42.73 -11.97 -0.98
N TYR A 306 -41.55 -12.47 -1.36
CA TYR A 306 -41.28 -12.92 -2.72
C TYR A 306 -41.57 -14.42 -2.95
N GLY A 307 -41.99 -15.15 -1.93
CA GLY A 307 -42.33 -16.59 -2.03
C GLY A 307 -41.11 -17.47 -2.33
N VAL A 308 -39.94 -17.13 -1.77
CA VAL A 308 -38.68 -17.88 -1.95
C VAL A 308 -38.24 -18.56 -0.65
N ARG A 309 -37.49 -19.65 -0.79
CA ARG A 309 -36.75 -20.28 0.32
C ARG A 309 -35.26 -20.12 0.05
N PRO A 310 -34.61 -19.07 0.57
CA PRO A 310 -33.19 -18.82 0.32
C PRO A 310 -32.32 -19.86 1.03
N ARG A 311 -31.05 -19.94 0.60
CA ARG A 311 -29.96 -20.41 1.45
C ARG A 311 -29.56 -19.25 2.37
N ILE A 312 -29.17 -19.53 3.61
CA ILE A 312 -28.80 -18.53 4.61
C ILE A 312 -27.46 -18.96 5.22
N GLY A 313 -26.53 -18.01 5.32
CA GLY A 313 -25.30 -18.16 6.09
C GLY A 313 -25.40 -17.46 7.45
N VAL A 314 -24.55 -17.84 8.40
CA VAL A 314 -24.35 -17.09 9.66
C VAL A 314 -22.87 -16.88 9.92
N ARG A 315 -22.45 -15.63 10.16
CA ARG A 315 -21.09 -15.29 10.58
C ARG A 315 -20.99 -15.38 12.10
N VAL A 316 -20.07 -16.19 12.61
CA VAL A 316 -19.94 -16.44 14.06
C VAL A 316 -18.67 -15.77 14.62
N LYS A 317 -18.82 -15.11 15.76
CA LYS A 317 -17.70 -14.56 16.53
C LYS A 317 -17.02 -15.65 17.33
N LEU A 318 -15.83 -16.02 16.88
CA LEU A 318 -14.96 -16.99 17.55
C LEU A 318 -14.34 -16.43 18.84
N SER A 319 -13.95 -17.33 19.73
CA SER A 319 -13.15 -17.07 20.93
C SER A 319 -11.67 -16.92 20.57
N ALA A 320 -11.23 -17.60 19.51
CA ALA A 320 -9.92 -17.37 18.90
C ALA A 320 -9.74 -15.90 18.49
N ARG A 321 -8.58 -15.32 18.81
CA ARG A 321 -8.19 -13.97 18.38
C ARG A 321 -7.54 -14.00 16.99
N GLY A 322 -7.58 -12.86 16.30
CA GLY A 322 -6.73 -12.61 15.13
C GLY A 322 -5.26 -12.38 15.54
N ALA A 323 -4.44 -11.98 14.57
CA ALA A 323 -3.01 -11.79 14.78
C ALA A 323 -2.47 -10.57 13.99
N GLY A 324 -1.37 -9.98 14.49
CA GLY A 324 -0.66 -8.85 13.88
C GLY A 324 -1.54 -7.64 13.57
N ARG A 325 -1.25 -6.98 12.44
CA ARG A 325 -1.90 -5.73 11.99
C ARG A 325 -3.44 -5.85 11.86
N TRP A 326 -3.98 -7.07 11.79
CA TRP A 326 -5.42 -7.35 11.67
C TRP A 326 -6.09 -7.95 12.93
N GLU A 327 -5.46 -7.97 14.12
CA GLU A 327 -6.08 -8.55 15.37
C GLU A 327 -7.50 -8.01 15.62
N SER A 328 -7.72 -6.71 15.38
CA SER A 328 -9.00 -6.01 15.58
C SER A 328 -10.14 -6.50 14.69
N SER A 329 -9.84 -7.18 13.58
CA SER A 329 -10.84 -7.69 12.63
C SER A 329 -11.53 -8.97 13.11
N ALA A 330 -11.01 -9.63 14.14
CA ALA A 330 -11.41 -10.97 14.54
C ALA A 330 -11.72 -11.12 16.04
N GLY A 331 -12.19 -12.32 16.39
CA GLY A 331 -12.62 -12.67 17.75
C GLY A 331 -13.85 -11.89 18.23
N VAL A 332 -14.09 -11.96 19.54
CA VAL A 332 -15.25 -11.36 20.26
C VAL A 332 -15.43 -9.85 19.98
N ARG A 333 -14.35 -9.12 19.66
CA ARG A 333 -14.38 -7.67 19.39
C ARG A 333 -14.64 -7.29 17.93
N SER A 334 -14.75 -8.25 17.01
CA SER A 334 -14.98 -7.96 15.59
C SER A 334 -16.25 -7.12 15.35
N LYS A 335 -16.17 -6.23 14.35
CA LYS A 335 -17.26 -5.34 13.88
C LYS A 335 -18.51 -6.11 13.43
N PHE A 336 -18.35 -7.36 13.01
CA PHE A 336 -19.36 -8.18 12.35
C PHE A 336 -19.45 -9.58 12.96
N GLY A 337 -20.60 -10.23 12.80
CA GLY A 337 -20.87 -11.58 13.29
C GLY A 337 -21.62 -11.64 14.60
N LEU A 338 -22.35 -12.72 14.76
CA LEU A 338 -23.16 -13.06 15.92
C LEU A 338 -22.31 -13.72 17.02
N PHE A 339 -22.61 -13.41 18.27
CA PHE A 339 -22.17 -14.23 19.41
C PHE A 339 -22.88 -15.59 19.39
N VAL A 340 -22.29 -16.62 20.01
CA VAL A 340 -22.87 -17.98 20.03
C VAL A 340 -24.29 -18.02 20.63
N SER A 341 -24.63 -17.10 21.55
CA SER A 341 -26.01 -16.93 22.04
C SER A 341 -26.97 -16.45 20.94
N GLU A 342 -26.60 -15.42 20.19
CA GLU A 342 -27.38 -14.90 19.05
C GLU A 342 -27.53 -15.95 17.93
N VAL A 343 -26.55 -16.85 17.77
CA VAL A 343 -26.64 -18.00 16.85
C VAL A 343 -27.70 -19.02 17.31
N LEU A 344 -27.81 -19.29 18.61
CA LEU A 344 -28.86 -20.14 19.17
C LEU A 344 -30.24 -19.47 19.06
N GLU A 345 -30.32 -18.16 19.31
CA GLU A 345 -31.53 -17.36 19.08
C GLU A 345 -31.96 -17.39 17.61
N ALA A 346 -31.01 -17.35 16.67
CA ALA A 346 -31.26 -17.44 15.22
C ALA A 346 -31.80 -18.83 14.82
N VAL A 347 -31.30 -19.90 15.44
CA VAL A 347 -31.83 -21.27 15.26
C VAL A 347 -33.29 -21.36 15.71
N GLU A 348 -33.64 -20.84 16.89
CA GLU A 348 -35.02 -20.87 17.37
C GLU A 348 -35.95 -19.93 16.58
N TYR A 349 -35.47 -18.76 16.16
CA TYR A 349 -36.19 -17.85 15.26
C TYR A 349 -36.51 -18.50 13.91
N LEU A 350 -35.55 -19.25 13.34
CA LEU A 350 -35.76 -19.99 12.10
C LEU A 350 -36.64 -21.24 12.30
N LYS A 351 -36.60 -21.91 13.46
CA LYS A 351 -37.55 -22.98 13.82
C LYS A 351 -38.99 -22.46 13.86
N GLY A 352 -39.23 -21.37 14.59
CA GLY A 352 -40.54 -20.72 14.68
C GLY A 352 -41.11 -20.27 13.32
N HIS A 353 -40.23 -20.09 12.33
CA HIS A 353 -40.58 -19.75 10.95
C HIS A 353 -40.65 -20.93 9.98
N GLY A 354 -40.37 -22.17 10.40
CA GLY A 354 -40.27 -23.32 9.49
C GLY A 354 -39.14 -23.17 8.46
N MET A 355 -38.09 -22.40 8.80
CA MET A 355 -36.97 -22.02 7.94
C MET A 355 -35.62 -22.53 8.44
N LEU A 356 -35.55 -23.37 9.48
CA LEU A 356 -34.28 -23.92 9.98
C LEU A 356 -33.45 -24.65 8.89
N GLY A 357 -34.10 -25.39 7.98
CA GLY A 357 -33.44 -26.03 6.83
C GLY A 357 -32.87 -25.07 5.78
N CYS A 358 -33.15 -23.76 5.90
CA CYS A 358 -32.52 -22.71 5.08
C CYS A 358 -31.19 -22.21 5.67
N LEU A 359 -30.87 -22.50 6.95
CA LEU A 359 -29.53 -22.24 7.48
C LEU A 359 -28.59 -23.30 6.94
N ASN A 360 -27.80 -22.96 5.93
CA ASN A 360 -26.99 -23.91 5.16
C ASN A 360 -25.48 -23.68 5.27
N LEU A 361 -25.05 -22.48 5.67
CA LEU A 361 -23.63 -22.08 5.72
C LEU A 361 -23.26 -21.51 7.09
N VAL A 362 -22.10 -21.90 7.61
CA VAL A 362 -21.49 -21.32 8.82
C VAL A 362 -20.18 -20.66 8.42
N HIS A 363 -20.03 -19.36 8.67
CA HIS A 363 -18.88 -18.55 8.24
C HIS A 363 -18.10 -18.03 9.45
N CYS A 364 -16.78 -17.96 9.34
CA CYS A 364 -15.95 -17.08 10.17
C CYS A 364 -14.98 -16.28 9.28
N HIS A 365 -14.38 -15.24 9.84
CA HIS A 365 -13.25 -14.56 9.22
C HIS A 365 -12.27 -14.09 10.30
N VAL A 366 -11.01 -14.48 10.15
CA VAL A 366 -9.96 -14.31 11.16
C VAL A 366 -9.05 -13.10 10.86
N GLY A 367 -9.22 -12.47 9.70
CA GLY A 367 -8.43 -11.34 9.21
C GLY A 367 -7.79 -11.60 7.84
N SER A 368 -7.20 -10.57 7.25
CA SER A 368 -6.24 -10.73 6.13
C SER A 368 -4.91 -11.26 6.66
N GLN A 369 -4.09 -11.85 5.77
CA GLN A 369 -2.66 -12.12 6.02
C GLN A 369 -2.37 -12.83 7.36
N LEU A 370 -2.98 -14.00 7.56
CA LEU A 370 -2.66 -14.84 8.72
C LEU A 370 -1.26 -15.42 8.52
N TYR A 371 -0.25 -14.84 9.16
CA TYR A 371 1.15 -15.24 9.03
C TYR A 371 1.53 -16.49 9.85
N ASP A 372 0.71 -16.87 10.84
CA ASP A 372 0.92 -18.05 11.67
C ASP A 372 -0.21 -19.07 11.51
N ILE A 373 0.12 -20.23 10.92
CA ILE A 373 -0.78 -21.36 10.73
C ILE A 373 -1.48 -21.78 12.02
N ARG A 374 -0.86 -21.59 13.20
CA ARG A 374 -1.46 -21.94 14.51
C ARG A 374 -2.72 -21.14 14.82
N VAL A 375 -2.87 -19.94 14.27
CA VAL A 375 -4.05 -19.08 14.46
C VAL A 375 -5.24 -19.63 13.67
N LEU A 376 -5.01 -19.94 12.38
CA LEU A 376 -5.97 -20.65 11.53
C LEU A 376 -6.39 -21.99 12.14
N LYS A 377 -5.42 -22.80 12.58
CA LYS A 377 -5.61 -24.12 13.21
C LYS A 377 -6.58 -24.10 14.38
N ASN A 378 -6.60 -23.03 15.17
CA ASN A 378 -7.51 -22.86 16.30
C ASN A 378 -8.89 -22.37 15.84
N ALA A 379 -8.95 -21.37 14.95
CA ALA A 379 -10.19 -20.80 14.45
C ALA A 379 -11.04 -21.83 13.66
N VAL A 380 -10.41 -22.61 12.79
CA VAL A 380 -11.06 -23.68 12.01
C VAL A 380 -11.59 -24.79 12.92
N ASN A 381 -10.87 -25.12 13.99
CA ASN A 381 -11.33 -26.11 14.97
C ASN A 381 -12.56 -25.62 15.74
N GLU A 382 -12.58 -24.35 16.16
CA GLU A 382 -13.74 -23.76 16.85
C GLU A 382 -14.97 -23.72 15.91
N LEU A 383 -14.79 -23.28 14.66
CA LEU A 383 -15.84 -23.24 13.65
C LEU A 383 -16.39 -24.64 13.31
N ALA A 384 -15.53 -25.66 13.21
CA ALA A 384 -15.96 -27.03 12.93
C ALA A 384 -16.86 -27.61 14.05
N HIS A 385 -16.59 -27.30 15.32
CA HIS A 385 -17.50 -27.70 16.41
C HIS A 385 -18.84 -26.95 16.36
N ILE A 386 -18.83 -25.66 15.99
CA ILE A 386 -20.07 -24.88 15.81
C ILE A 386 -20.92 -25.46 14.67
N TYR A 387 -20.30 -25.89 13.57
CA TYR A 387 -20.96 -26.60 12.47
C TYR A 387 -21.61 -27.92 12.93
N THR A 388 -20.90 -28.77 13.69
CA THR A 388 -21.46 -30.07 14.13
C THR A 388 -22.57 -29.91 15.17
N GLU A 389 -22.50 -28.90 16.04
CA GLU A 389 -23.62 -28.54 16.94
C GLU A 389 -24.83 -27.99 16.18
N LEU A 390 -24.64 -27.12 15.18
CA LEU A 390 -25.75 -26.63 14.35
C LEU A 390 -26.45 -27.76 13.58
N HIS A 391 -25.68 -28.73 13.06
CA HIS A 391 -26.24 -29.94 12.45
C HIS A 391 -27.07 -30.76 13.47
N ARG A 392 -26.55 -30.97 14.69
CA ARG A 392 -27.29 -31.65 15.79
C ARG A 392 -28.57 -30.92 16.20
N LEU A 393 -28.59 -29.59 16.14
CA LEU A 393 -29.77 -28.76 16.40
C LEU A 393 -30.81 -28.78 15.26
N GLY A 394 -30.52 -29.48 14.14
CA GLY A 394 -31.40 -29.66 13.00
C GLY A 394 -31.25 -28.63 11.89
N ALA A 395 -30.20 -27.80 11.90
CA ALA A 395 -29.91 -26.87 10.82
C ALA A 395 -29.54 -27.62 9.52
N GLY A 396 -29.90 -27.07 8.37
CA GLY A 396 -29.55 -27.62 7.06
C GLY A 396 -28.09 -27.38 6.65
N VAL A 397 -27.17 -27.28 7.63
CA VAL A 397 -25.79 -26.88 7.41
C VAL A 397 -25.05 -27.93 6.57
N THR A 398 -24.46 -27.46 5.49
CA THR A 398 -23.77 -28.25 4.46
C THR A 398 -22.52 -27.55 3.92
N MET A 399 -22.31 -26.29 4.29
CA MET A 399 -21.15 -25.47 3.93
C MET A 399 -20.49 -24.92 5.19
N LEU A 400 -19.16 -24.99 5.24
CA LEU A 400 -18.33 -24.41 6.29
C LEU A 400 -17.32 -23.48 5.63
N ASP A 401 -17.46 -22.19 5.89
CA ASP A 401 -16.67 -21.13 5.29
C ASP A 401 -15.68 -20.56 6.31
N ILE A 402 -14.39 -20.74 6.04
CA ILE A 402 -13.30 -20.24 6.91
C ILE A 402 -12.94 -18.78 6.61
N GLY A 403 -13.60 -18.18 5.62
CA GLY A 403 -13.37 -16.82 5.17
C GLY A 403 -11.99 -16.63 4.52
N GLY A 404 -11.57 -15.39 4.40
CA GLY A 404 -10.22 -15.04 3.95
C GLY A 404 -9.16 -15.26 5.04
N GLY A 405 -7.90 -15.09 4.66
CA GLY A 405 -6.77 -15.10 5.61
C GLY A 405 -5.57 -15.94 5.19
N MET A 406 -5.69 -16.78 4.15
CA MET A 406 -4.51 -17.33 3.45
C MET A 406 -3.62 -16.16 3.01
N GLY A 407 -2.41 -16.08 3.59
CA GLY A 407 -1.47 -15.00 3.35
C GLY A 407 -0.58 -15.21 2.13
N VAL A 408 0.33 -14.26 1.93
CA VAL A 408 1.37 -14.26 0.91
C VAL A 408 2.72 -13.99 1.57
N ASP A 409 3.77 -14.63 1.07
CA ASP A 409 5.14 -14.48 1.57
C ASP A 409 5.84 -13.31 0.83
N TYR A 410 5.69 -12.08 1.33
CA TYR A 410 6.22 -10.89 0.65
C TYR A 410 7.72 -10.71 0.87
N ASP A 411 8.22 -11.04 2.07
CA ASP A 411 9.66 -10.95 2.36
C ASP A 411 10.45 -12.23 2.02
N GLY A 412 9.77 -13.35 1.78
CA GLY A 412 10.39 -14.63 1.40
C GLY A 412 10.99 -15.41 2.57
N SER A 413 10.92 -14.89 3.80
CA SER A 413 11.55 -15.50 4.98
C SER A 413 10.88 -16.79 5.46
N GLN A 414 9.64 -17.05 5.03
CA GLN A 414 8.79 -18.17 5.50
C GLN A 414 8.63 -18.21 7.03
N SER A 415 8.69 -17.02 7.64
CA SER A 415 8.59 -16.81 9.08
C SER A 415 7.17 -16.43 9.52
N ALA A 416 6.94 -16.41 10.84
CA ALA A 416 5.70 -15.91 11.43
C ALA A 416 5.77 -14.37 11.67
N TRP A 417 6.18 -13.62 10.64
CA TRP A 417 6.25 -12.15 10.60
C TRP A 417 5.09 -11.57 9.79
N SER A 418 4.70 -10.32 10.02
CA SER A 418 3.51 -9.72 9.37
C SER A 418 3.59 -9.68 7.84
N SER A 419 4.79 -9.54 7.28
CA SER A 419 5.05 -9.52 5.83
C SER A 419 5.27 -10.92 5.22
N SER A 420 5.09 -11.98 6.01
CA SER A 420 5.44 -13.37 5.67
C SER A 420 4.29 -14.35 6.00
N ILE A 421 4.47 -15.64 5.69
CA ILE A 421 3.67 -16.76 6.18
C ILE A 421 4.57 -17.93 6.61
N ASN A 422 4.27 -18.60 7.73
CA ASN A 422 5.01 -19.77 8.21
C ASN A 422 4.50 -21.12 7.64
N TYR A 423 3.91 -21.11 6.45
CA TYR A 423 3.28 -22.26 5.80
C TYR A 423 3.18 -22.11 4.27
N SER A 424 3.07 -23.23 3.57
CA SER A 424 2.72 -23.31 2.15
C SER A 424 1.20 -23.44 1.91
N VAL A 425 0.76 -23.21 0.67
CA VAL A 425 -0.64 -23.44 0.25
C VAL A 425 -1.07 -24.90 0.48
N GLN A 426 -0.15 -25.86 0.33
CA GLN A 426 -0.41 -27.28 0.59
C GLN A 426 -0.64 -27.56 2.08
N GLU A 427 0.19 -27.00 2.96
CA GLU A 427 0.04 -27.17 4.41
C GLU A 427 -1.25 -26.49 4.92
N TYR A 428 -1.58 -25.30 4.40
CA TYR A 428 -2.86 -24.63 4.67
C TYR A 428 -4.04 -25.54 4.32
N ALA A 429 -4.06 -26.12 3.11
CA ALA A 429 -5.11 -27.02 2.66
C ALA A 429 -5.18 -28.29 3.52
N ALA A 430 -4.04 -28.95 3.76
CA ALA A 430 -3.97 -30.17 4.54
C ALA A 430 -4.45 -29.99 5.98
N ASP A 431 -4.07 -28.90 6.65
CA ASP A 431 -4.48 -28.58 8.02
C ASP A 431 -5.96 -28.20 8.14
N VAL A 432 -6.51 -27.50 7.15
CA VAL A 432 -7.94 -27.16 7.07
C VAL A 432 -8.78 -28.42 6.89
N VAL A 433 -8.44 -29.25 5.90
CA VAL A 433 -9.13 -30.51 5.60
C VAL A 433 -9.09 -31.45 6.81
N TYR A 434 -7.91 -31.63 7.42
CA TYR A 434 -7.72 -32.54 8.56
C TYR A 434 -8.60 -32.16 9.75
N ARG A 435 -8.64 -30.88 10.12
CA ARG A 435 -9.38 -30.41 11.30
C ARG A 435 -10.87 -30.53 11.13
N ILE A 436 -11.39 -30.13 9.97
CA ILE A 436 -12.81 -30.26 9.68
C ILE A 436 -13.17 -31.75 9.59
N LYS A 437 -12.31 -32.59 9.00
CA LYS A 437 -12.50 -34.05 8.95
C LYS A 437 -12.62 -34.66 10.34
N SER A 438 -11.59 -34.54 11.19
CA SER A 438 -11.59 -35.17 12.53
C SER A 438 -12.79 -34.73 13.37
N VAL A 439 -13.10 -33.42 13.39
CA VAL A 439 -14.24 -32.91 14.18
C VAL A 439 -15.59 -33.42 13.65
N CYS A 440 -15.73 -33.65 12.35
CA CYS A 440 -16.94 -34.24 11.75
C CYS A 440 -17.04 -35.75 12.03
N GLU A 441 -15.95 -36.51 11.86
CA GLU A 441 -15.90 -37.96 12.11
C GLU A 441 -16.14 -38.30 13.58
N ASP A 442 -15.42 -37.65 14.51
CA ASP A 442 -15.63 -37.77 15.96
C ASP A 442 -17.07 -37.38 16.37
N SER A 443 -17.71 -36.54 15.55
CA SER A 443 -19.08 -36.07 15.77
C SER A 443 -20.18 -36.95 15.17
N GLY A 444 -19.85 -37.86 14.26
CA GLY A 444 -20.82 -38.60 13.44
C GLY A 444 -21.61 -37.71 12.46
N VAL A 445 -21.02 -36.61 11.98
CA VAL A 445 -21.66 -35.60 11.12
C VAL A 445 -21.05 -35.62 9.71
N PRO A 446 -21.84 -35.46 8.63
CA PRO A 446 -21.30 -35.40 7.27
C PRO A 446 -20.30 -34.25 7.06
N HIS A 447 -19.27 -34.50 6.26
CA HIS A 447 -18.26 -33.51 5.91
C HIS A 447 -18.90 -32.38 5.06
N PRO A 448 -18.76 -31.10 5.44
CA PRO A 448 -19.30 -29.98 4.66
C PRO A 448 -18.50 -29.72 3.37
N LEU A 449 -19.10 -28.97 2.46
CA LEU A 449 -18.33 -28.23 1.45
C LEU A 449 -17.48 -27.18 2.18
N ILE A 450 -16.16 -27.30 2.09
CA ILE A 450 -15.23 -26.29 2.62
C ILE A 450 -15.23 -25.09 1.68
N ILE A 451 -15.41 -23.89 2.23
CA ILE A 451 -15.29 -22.62 1.51
C ILE A 451 -14.16 -21.80 2.13
N SER A 452 -13.41 -21.06 1.31
CA SER A 452 -12.47 -20.02 1.77
C SER A 452 -12.47 -18.82 0.83
N GLU A 453 -12.35 -17.61 1.38
CA GLU A 453 -12.31 -16.35 0.61
C GLU A 453 -10.86 -15.89 0.35
N SER A 454 -10.04 -16.73 -0.27
CA SER A 454 -8.56 -16.57 -0.31
C SER A 454 -8.03 -15.47 -1.27
N GLY A 455 -8.75 -14.36 -1.42
CA GLY A 455 -8.52 -13.35 -2.47
C GLY A 455 -7.08 -12.83 -2.56
N ARG A 456 -6.46 -12.36 -1.46
CA ARG A 456 -5.06 -11.86 -1.46
C ARG A 456 -4.08 -12.92 -2.00
N ALA A 457 -4.29 -14.19 -1.69
CA ALA A 457 -3.48 -15.30 -2.18
C ALA A 457 -3.76 -15.69 -3.64
N MET A 458 -4.92 -15.33 -4.22
CA MET A 458 -5.16 -15.47 -5.66
C MET A 458 -4.37 -14.42 -6.46
N VAL A 459 -4.55 -13.13 -6.12
CA VAL A 459 -4.18 -12.02 -7.02
C VAL A 459 -2.83 -11.35 -6.74
N ALA A 460 -2.22 -11.48 -5.55
CA ALA A 460 -1.02 -10.67 -5.23
C ALA A 460 0.09 -10.78 -6.30
N TYR A 461 0.42 -12.01 -6.74
CA TYR A 461 1.46 -12.25 -7.74
C TYR A 461 1.11 -11.80 -9.17
N SER A 462 -0.14 -11.46 -9.50
CA SER A 462 -0.53 -11.20 -10.88
C SER A 462 -0.19 -9.80 -11.39
N SER A 463 0.22 -8.86 -10.53
CA SER A 463 0.53 -7.47 -10.94
C SER A 463 1.95 -7.05 -10.49
N VAL A 464 2.67 -6.35 -11.38
CA VAL A 464 3.99 -5.76 -11.15
C VAL A 464 3.98 -4.30 -11.65
N LEU A 465 4.28 -3.34 -10.80
CA LEU A 465 4.49 -1.94 -11.22
C LEU A 465 5.92 -1.80 -11.72
N VAL A 466 6.11 -1.20 -12.89
CA VAL A 466 7.42 -0.72 -13.34
C VAL A 466 7.42 0.82 -13.32
N MET A 467 8.49 1.37 -12.77
CA MET A 467 8.76 2.81 -12.67
C MET A 467 10.21 3.09 -13.10
N ASP A 468 10.44 4.22 -13.75
CA ASP A 468 11.79 4.73 -14.01
C ASP A 468 12.32 5.56 -12.83
N VAL A 469 13.65 5.66 -12.73
CA VAL A 469 14.35 6.58 -11.83
C VAL A 469 14.75 7.81 -12.63
N LEU A 470 14.26 8.98 -12.23
CA LEU A 470 14.46 10.29 -12.86
C LEU A 470 15.76 10.99 -12.45
N GLY A 471 16.42 10.51 -11.40
CA GLY A 471 17.66 11.08 -10.89
C GLY A 471 17.96 10.68 -9.44
N THR A 472 19.03 11.25 -8.89
CA THR A 472 19.49 10.95 -7.53
C THR A 472 19.93 12.19 -6.76
N SER A 473 19.50 12.34 -5.51
CA SER A 473 20.26 13.12 -4.52
C SER A 473 21.35 12.24 -3.92
N ARG A 474 22.54 12.80 -3.70
CA ARG A 474 23.72 12.07 -3.23
C ARG A 474 24.53 12.93 -2.27
N PHE A 475 25.16 12.28 -1.30
CA PHE A 475 26.28 12.86 -0.57
C PHE A 475 27.59 12.62 -1.37
N GLU A 476 28.40 13.66 -1.55
CA GLU A 476 29.67 13.53 -2.29
C GLU A 476 30.80 13.01 -1.38
N ALA A 477 31.47 11.94 -1.81
CA ALA A 477 32.62 11.37 -1.09
C ALA A 477 33.92 12.17 -1.30
N ASP A 478 33.99 12.99 -2.35
CA ASP A 478 35.03 14.00 -2.54
C ASP A 478 34.49 15.35 -2.00
N PRO A 479 35.08 15.93 -0.95
CA PRO A 479 34.65 17.23 -0.41
C PRO A 479 35.06 18.41 -1.32
N ARG A 480 35.84 18.16 -2.38
CA ARG A 480 36.45 19.13 -3.29
C ARG A 480 37.34 20.11 -2.53
N MET A 481 38.43 19.57 -1.94
CA MET A 481 39.32 20.32 -1.03
C MET A 481 39.87 21.63 -1.62
N GLU A 482 40.07 21.72 -2.94
CA GLU A 482 40.45 22.99 -3.58
C GLU A 482 39.35 24.06 -3.51
N ASP A 483 38.09 23.70 -3.78
CA ASP A 483 36.96 24.63 -3.69
C ASP A 483 36.76 25.09 -2.25
N ILE A 484 36.88 24.18 -1.28
CA ILE A 484 36.80 24.48 0.16
C ILE A 484 37.89 25.47 0.58
N ARG A 485 39.16 25.19 0.24
CA ARG A 485 40.28 26.08 0.57
C ARG A 485 40.11 27.46 -0.08
N ARG A 486 39.71 27.52 -1.36
CA ARG A 486 39.42 28.79 -2.06
C ARG A 486 38.27 29.58 -1.41
N ALA A 487 37.21 28.91 -0.96
CA ALA A 487 36.08 29.54 -0.27
C ALA A 487 36.49 30.13 1.09
N ILE A 488 37.35 29.42 1.82
CA ILE A 488 37.91 29.85 3.09
C ILE A 488 38.87 31.05 2.89
N ASP A 489 39.88 30.90 2.03
CA ASP A 489 40.87 31.95 1.73
C ASP A 489 40.21 33.22 1.16
N GLY A 490 39.16 33.07 0.36
CA GLY A 490 38.44 34.16 -0.28
C GLY A 490 37.71 35.10 0.71
N GLU A 491 37.18 34.57 1.81
CA GLU A 491 36.56 35.40 2.85
C GLU A 491 37.60 36.03 3.79
N SER A 492 38.69 35.32 4.12
CA SER A 492 39.82 35.90 4.87
C SER A 492 40.57 36.99 4.09
N GLY A 493 40.52 36.99 2.76
CA GLY A 493 41.09 38.03 1.89
C GLY A 493 40.28 39.33 1.77
N GLY A 494 39.03 39.38 2.27
CA GLY A 494 38.07 40.45 1.97
C GLY A 494 38.36 41.85 2.52
N GLY A 495 39.46 42.05 3.26
CA GLY A 495 39.73 43.29 4.01
C GLY A 495 40.18 44.51 3.20
N ALA A 496 40.43 44.39 1.89
CA ALA A 496 41.16 45.40 1.12
C ALA A 496 40.55 45.78 -0.25
N GLY A 497 39.44 46.53 -0.24
CA GLY A 497 39.16 47.50 -1.34
C GLY A 497 37.75 47.54 -1.94
N SER A 498 36.79 48.21 -1.28
CA SER A 498 35.65 48.85 -1.95
C SER A 498 34.90 49.83 -1.03
N ALA A 499 35.13 51.15 -1.21
CA ALA A 499 34.19 52.23 -0.83
C ALA A 499 34.77 53.61 -1.21
N ALA A 500 34.56 54.06 -2.46
CA ALA A 500 34.73 55.47 -2.82
C ALA A 500 33.43 56.25 -2.61
N ALA A 501 33.56 57.53 -2.24
CA ALA A 501 32.52 58.57 -2.29
C ALA A 501 31.19 58.35 -1.53
N ARG A 502 31.14 58.84 -0.28
CA ARG A 502 30.11 59.84 0.12
C ARG A 502 30.76 60.95 0.94
N ALA A 503 30.24 62.17 0.83
CA ALA A 503 30.79 63.35 1.48
C ALA A 503 29.69 64.16 2.20
N GLY A 504 30.06 64.84 3.29
CA GLY A 504 29.26 65.89 3.93
C GLY A 504 28.54 65.47 5.23
N GLY A 505 28.60 66.36 6.23
CA GLY A 505 27.87 66.24 7.51
C GLY A 505 28.76 65.88 8.69
N GLY A 506 29.08 66.86 9.54
CA GLY A 506 29.85 66.66 10.78
C GLY A 506 29.02 66.91 12.03
N GLY A 507 29.42 66.33 13.15
CA GLY A 507 28.82 66.52 14.47
C GLY A 507 29.47 65.57 15.49
N GLY A 508 30.24 66.11 16.43
CA GLY A 508 31.01 65.32 17.40
C GLY A 508 30.25 65.00 18.68
N GLY A 509 30.49 63.82 19.24
CA GLY A 509 30.02 63.40 20.56
C GLY A 509 30.68 62.09 20.97
N GLY A 510 31.51 62.11 22.01
CA GLY A 510 32.26 60.92 22.45
C GLY A 510 31.46 60.05 23.41
N GLY A 511 31.59 58.73 23.27
CA GLY A 511 31.03 57.75 24.20
C GLY A 511 31.80 56.42 24.12
N ASN A 512 32.40 56.00 25.24
CA ASN A 512 33.08 54.70 25.31
C ASN A 512 32.04 53.58 25.31
N GLY A 513 32.02 52.76 24.25
CA GLY A 513 31.22 51.55 24.15
C GLY A 513 32.11 50.35 23.82
N SER A 514 32.53 49.61 24.85
CA SER A 514 33.30 48.37 24.70
C SER A 514 32.38 47.21 24.28
N GLY A 515 31.97 47.18 23.00
CA GLY A 515 31.28 46.06 22.38
C GLY A 515 32.28 45.16 21.65
N GLY A 516 32.24 43.84 21.91
CA GLY A 516 33.07 42.87 21.19
C GLY A 516 32.64 42.75 19.73
N GLY A 517 33.54 43.06 18.80
CA GLY A 517 33.30 42.84 17.37
C GLY A 517 33.48 41.37 17.02
N GLY A 518 32.40 40.68 16.64
CA GLY A 518 32.49 39.33 16.08
C GLY A 518 33.22 39.37 14.72
N GLY A 519 34.29 38.59 14.59
CA GLY A 519 35.16 38.61 13.42
C GLY A 519 34.47 38.04 12.17
N ARG A 520 34.21 38.88 11.18
CA ARG A 520 33.73 38.48 9.84
C ARG A 520 34.91 38.25 8.88
N GLY A 521 35.79 37.29 9.19
CA GLY A 521 36.98 37.02 8.36
C GLY A 521 37.99 36.02 8.90
N GLU A 522 37.89 35.59 10.17
CA GLU A 522 38.61 34.43 10.67
C GLU A 522 37.77 33.16 10.44
N VAL A 523 38.44 32.06 10.11
CA VAL A 523 37.81 30.77 9.84
C VAL A 523 37.32 30.17 11.17
N PRO A 524 36.04 29.83 11.33
CA PRO A 524 35.55 29.23 12.57
C PRO A 524 36.24 27.89 12.84
N GLN A 525 36.72 27.70 14.07
CA GLN A 525 37.47 26.52 14.49
C GLN A 525 36.82 25.19 14.05
N PRO A 526 35.49 24.97 14.15
CA PRO A 526 34.88 23.71 13.71
C PRO A 526 35.03 23.39 12.21
N VAL A 527 35.28 24.38 11.35
CA VAL A 527 35.60 24.14 9.93
C VAL A 527 37.05 23.65 9.77
N LEU A 528 37.97 24.14 10.61
CA LEU A 528 39.36 23.68 10.66
C LEU A 528 39.44 22.27 11.25
N ASP A 529 38.68 21.99 12.31
CA ASP A 529 38.59 20.67 12.94
C ASP A 529 38.08 19.61 11.95
N LEU A 530 37.09 19.96 11.11
CA LEU A 530 36.61 19.10 10.02
C LEU A 530 37.64 18.89 8.91
N ILE A 531 38.48 19.88 8.60
CA ILE A 531 39.61 19.69 7.67
C ILE A 531 40.64 18.73 8.29
N GLU A 532 40.99 18.92 9.56
CA GLU A 532 41.96 18.07 10.25
C GLU A 532 41.45 16.62 10.39
N ALA A 533 40.20 16.43 10.80
CA ALA A 533 39.56 15.12 10.90
C ALA A 533 39.49 14.40 9.54
N TYR A 534 39.29 15.14 8.43
CA TYR A 534 39.38 14.54 7.10
C TYR A 534 40.82 14.18 6.72
N GLU A 535 41.78 15.09 6.87
CA GLU A 535 43.16 14.89 6.40
C GLU A 535 43.94 13.86 7.25
N ASN A 536 43.81 13.89 8.58
CA ASN A 536 44.54 13.04 9.53
C ASN A 536 43.88 11.67 9.82
N MET A 537 42.83 11.28 9.08
CA MET A 537 42.12 10.02 9.31
C MET A 537 42.93 8.77 8.95
N THR A 538 43.18 7.90 9.93
CA THR A 538 43.84 6.59 9.80
C THR A 538 42.94 5.45 10.29
N ASP A 539 43.30 4.20 10.01
CA ASP A 539 42.53 3.02 10.45
C ASP A 539 42.53 2.79 11.98
N ARG A 540 43.26 3.63 12.74
CA ARG A 540 43.36 3.57 14.21
C ARG A 540 42.45 4.57 14.93
N ASN A 541 42.17 5.73 14.33
CA ASN A 541 41.42 6.84 14.92
C ASN A 541 40.06 7.08 14.22
N LEU A 542 39.47 6.06 13.60
CA LEU A 542 38.19 6.20 12.89
C LEU A 542 37.05 6.69 13.81
N VAL A 543 36.94 6.13 15.02
CA VAL A 543 35.86 6.45 15.97
C VAL A 543 36.08 7.84 16.59
N GLU A 544 37.34 8.17 16.90
CA GLU A 544 37.79 9.49 17.36
C GLU A 544 37.43 10.56 16.31
N ALA A 545 37.96 10.42 15.08
CA ALA A 545 37.69 11.36 13.98
C ALA A 545 36.20 11.47 13.60
N TYR A 546 35.38 10.44 13.83
CA TYR A 546 33.93 10.51 13.62
C TYR A 546 33.23 11.32 14.71
N HIS A 547 33.59 11.12 15.98
CA HIS A 547 33.05 11.91 17.09
C HIS A 547 33.47 13.37 16.99
N ASP A 548 34.75 13.63 16.70
CA ASP A 548 35.30 14.97 16.50
C ASP A 548 34.58 15.68 15.35
N ALA A 549 34.41 15.01 14.21
CA ALA A 549 33.67 15.54 13.07
C ALA A 549 32.18 15.77 13.37
N THR A 550 31.55 14.92 14.18
CA THR A 550 30.14 15.10 14.58
C THR A 550 29.98 16.32 15.48
N GLN A 551 30.85 16.48 16.48
CA GLN A 551 30.85 17.66 17.34
C GLN A 551 31.12 18.93 16.51
N ALA A 552 32.17 18.92 15.67
CA ALA A 552 32.53 20.08 14.85
C ALA A 552 31.43 20.44 13.84
N ARG A 553 30.73 19.47 13.26
CA ARG A 553 29.56 19.69 12.41
C ARG A 553 28.42 20.36 13.18
N ASP A 554 28.10 19.91 14.39
CA ASP A 554 27.02 20.49 15.19
C ASP A 554 27.36 21.88 15.74
N GLU A 555 28.62 22.13 16.09
CA GLU A 555 29.13 23.47 16.41
C GLU A 555 29.09 24.40 15.20
N ALA A 556 29.45 23.91 13.99
CA ALA A 556 29.33 24.68 12.76
C ALA A 556 27.87 25.07 12.44
N MET A 557 26.92 24.13 12.57
CA MET A 557 25.49 24.42 12.41
C MET A 557 24.99 25.44 13.45
N SER A 558 25.49 25.37 14.68
CA SER A 558 25.16 26.31 15.76
C SER A 558 25.69 27.72 15.46
N LEU A 559 26.95 27.84 15.01
CA LEU A 559 27.55 29.12 14.63
C LEU A 559 26.85 29.75 13.41
N PHE A 560 26.46 28.96 12.41
CA PHE A 560 25.67 29.45 11.28
C PHE A 560 24.29 29.95 11.74
N SER A 561 23.59 29.18 12.58
CA SER A 561 22.26 29.55 13.11
C SER A 561 22.28 30.82 13.97
N LEU A 562 23.43 31.14 14.58
CA LEU A 562 23.68 32.37 15.33
C LEU A 562 24.23 33.53 14.47
N GLY A 563 24.49 33.31 13.18
CA GLY A 563 24.99 34.33 12.25
C GLY A 563 26.50 34.60 12.33
N TYR A 564 27.28 33.69 12.94
CA TYR A 564 28.75 33.77 13.05
C TYR A 564 29.51 33.00 11.96
N MET A 565 28.82 32.29 11.07
CA MET A 565 29.41 31.53 9.97
C MET A 565 28.72 31.89 8.65
N SER A 566 29.49 31.96 7.56
CA SER A 566 28.98 32.25 6.22
C SER A 566 28.37 31.01 5.54
N LEU A 567 27.63 31.22 4.45
CA LEU A 567 27.08 30.11 3.67
C LEU A 567 28.17 29.24 3.00
N PRO A 568 29.27 29.79 2.43
CA PRO A 568 30.38 28.98 1.93
C PRO A 568 31.05 28.15 3.04
N MET A 569 31.27 28.71 4.23
CA MET A 569 31.85 27.97 5.36
C MET A 569 30.92 26.86 5.86
N ARG A 570 29.60 27.10 5.91
CA ARG A 570 28.61 26.05 6.20
C ARG A 570 28.65 24.92 5.16
N ALA A 571 28.67 25.26 3.88
CA ALA A 571 28.72 24.28 2.80
C ALA A 571 30.03 23.46 2.81
N ALA A 572 31.16 24.08 3.20
CA ALA A 572 32.41 23.37 3.43
C ALA A 572 32.30 22.39 4.61
N ALA A 573 31.72 22.80 5.74
CA ALA A 573 31.52 21.93 6.90
C ALA A 573 30.61 20.73 6.59
N GLU A 574 29.50 20.94 5.88
CA GLU A 574 28.61 19.86 5.44
C GLU A 574 29.33 18.89 4.49
N ARG A 575 30.05 19.39 3.47
CA ARG A 575 30.84 18.55 2.54
C ARG A 575 31.92 17.73 3.25
N LEU A 576 32.67 18.33 4.17
CA LEU A 576 33.71 17.64 4.93
C LEU A 576 33.12 16.53 5.80
N PHE A 577 32.02 16.79 6.51
CA PHE A 577 31.37 15.79 7.35
C PHE A 577 30.90 14.56 6.55
N TRP A 578 30.27 14.77 5.39
CA TRP A 578 29.85 13.66 4.53
C TRP A 578 31.04 12.89 3.91
N ALA A 579 32.07 13.60 3.45
CA ALA A 579 33.28 12.96 2.94
C ALA A 579 34.06 12.18 4.02
N ILE A 580 34.08 12.66 5.26
CA ILE A 580 34.58 11.92 6.44
C ILE A 580 33.79 10.62 6.60
N GLY A 581 32.46 10.69 6.59
CA GLY A 581 31.58 9.52 6.68
C GLY A 581 31.86 8.47 5.60
N HIS A 582 31.96 8.87 4.33
CA HIS A 582 32.31 7.95 3.23
C HIS A 582 33.71 7.34 3.40
N LYS A 583 34.70 8.13 3.85
CA LYS A 583 36.07 7.69 4.09
C LYS A 583 36.18 6.70 5.25
N ILE A 584 35.33 6.82 6.27
CA ILE A 584 35.17 5.82 7.34
C ILE A 584 34.61 4.52 6.77
N LEU A 585 33.49 4.57 6.03
CA LEU A 585 32.85 3.37 5.48
C LEU A 585 33.74 2.60 4.50
N ASP A 586 34.52 3.28 3.65
CA ASP A 586 35.53 2.66 2.79
C ASP A 586 36.61 1.90 3.59
N ARG A 587 37.17 2.53 4.63
CA ARG A 587 38.18 1.90 5.50
C ARG A 587 37.62 0.71 6.29
N CYS A 588 36.39 0.81 6.81
CA CYS A 588 35.69 -0.30 7.46
C CYS A 588 35.39 -1.45 6.48
N GLY A 589 34.94 -1.13 5.27
CA GLY A 589 34.71 -2.10 4.19
C GLY A 589 35.97 -2.91 3.86
N ARG A 590 37.12 -2.24 3.73
CA ARG A 590 38.44 -2.88 3.51
C ARG A 590 38.89 -3.77 4.67
N ARG A 591 38.47 -3.47 5.90
CA ARG A 591 38.71 -4.30 7.10
C ARG A 591 37.74 -5.50 7.20
N GLY A 592 36.60 -5.45 6.51
CA GLY A 592 35.54 -6.46 6.63
C GLY A 592 34.91 -6.49 8.01
N ASP A 593 34.75 -5.31 8.62
CA ASP A 593 34.33 -5.08 10.01
C ASP A 593 33.85 -3.61 10.17
N VAL A 594 32.68 -3.41 10.76
CA VAL A 594 32.05 -2.08 10.99
C VAL A 594 31.74 -1.96 12.49
N PRO A 595 32.42 -1.05 13.22
CA PRO A 595 32.11 -0.77 14.63
C PRO A 595 30.66 -0.33 14.87
N GLU A 596 30.15 -0.61 16.08
CA GLU A 596 28.78 -0.28 16.52
C GLU A 596 28.52 1.24 16.45
N GLU A 597 29.55 2.05 16.69
CA GLU A 597 29.56 3.51 16.57
C GLU A 597 29.23 4.02 15.15
N PHE A 598 29.31 3.17 14.12
CA PHE A 598 28.98 3.51 12.73
C PHE A 598 27.76 2.76 12.18
N GLU A 599 26.98 2.05 13.00
CA GLU A 599 25.87 1.20 12.50
C GLU A 599 24.81 1.99 11.71
N THR A 600 24.53 3.24 12.10
CA THR A 600 23.60 4.15 11.41
C THR A 600 24.22 4.97 10.27
N LEU A 601 25.55 4.96 10.14
CA LEU A 601 26.27 5.77 9.14
C LEU A 601 25.96 5.34 7.68
N PRO A 602 25.79 4.05 7.35
CA PRO A 602 25.29 3.60 6.04
C PRO A 602 23.91 4.11 5.64
N GLU A 603 23.01 4.30 6.60
CA GLU A 603 21.65 4.83 6.39
C GLU A 603 21.69 6.35 6.23
N THR A 604 22.46 7.02 7.09
CA THR A 604 22.68 8.48 7.06
C THR A 604 23.36 8.94 5.76
N LEU A 605 24.21 8.11 5.16
CA LEU A 605 24.90 8.34 3.88
C LEU A 605 24.20 7.65 2.68
N SER A 606 22.93 7.27 2.82
CA SER A 606 22.18 6.70 1.70
C SER A 606 21.87 7.76 0.63
N ASP A 607 21.87 7.34 -0.63
CA ASP A 607 21.35 8.17 -1.72
C ASP A 607 19.81 8.25 -1.65
N ILE A 608 19.23 9.26 -2.28
CA ILE A 608 17.79 9.29 -2.57
C ILE A 608 17.63 9.09 -4.07
N TYR A 609 16.95 8.02 -4.48
CA TYR A 609 16.61 7.77 -5.88
C TYR A 609 15.17 8.22 -6.12
N PHE A 610 14.98 9.23 -6.97
CA PHE A 610 13.66 9.76 -7.30
C PHE A 610 13.02 8.92 -8.41
N CYS A 611 11.89 8.30 -8.11
CA CYS A 611 11.20 7.35 -8.98
C CYS A 611 9.90 7.96 -9.50
N ASN A 612 9.61 7.80 -10.79
CA ASN A 612 8.43 8.32 -11.46
C ASN A 612 7.18 7.48 -11.11
N PHE A 613 6.62 7.69 -9.92
CA PHE A 613 5.37 7.06 -9.46
C PHE A 613 4.76 7.88 -8.31
N SER A 614 3.67 7.38 -7.70
CA SER A 614 3.12 7.89 -6.43
C SER A 614 2.95 6.72 -5.46
N LEU A 615 3.51 6.87 -4.25
CA LEU A 615 3.39 5.89 -3.17
C LEU A 615 1.94 5.74 -2.71
N PHE A 616 1.23 6.87 -2.57
CA PHE A 616 -0.16 6.94 -2.13
C PHE A 616 -1.10 6.25 -3.13
N GLN A 617 -0.84 6.44 -4.43
CA GLN A 617 -1.65 5.89 -5.50
C GLN A 617 -1.35 4.42 -5.79
N SER A 618 -0.07 4.05 -5.98
CA SER A 618 0.31 2.69 -6.42
C SER A 618 0.69 1.74 -5.29
N MET A 619 0.96 2.24 -4.07
CA MET A 619 1.46 1.44 -2.94
C MET A 619 0.81 1.79 -1.56
N PRO A 620 -0.51 2.04 -1.46
CA PRO A 620 -1.15 2.55 -0.24
C PRO A 620 -0.94 1.68 1.02
N ASP A 621 -0.97 0.33 0.95
CA ASP A 621 -0.65 -0.54 2.10
C ASP A 621 0.79 -0.30 2.64
N ALA A 622 1.73 0.18 1.82
CA ALA A 622 3.10 0.47 2.26
C ALA A 622 3.16 1.71 3.17
N TRP A 623 2.49 2.79 2.78
CA TRP A 623 2.35 4.00 3.59
C TRP A 623 1.44 3.79 4.81
N ALA A 624 0.21 3.28 4.59
CA ALA A 624 -0.83 3.26 5.62
C ALA A 624 -0.63 2.18 6.70
N ILE A 625 0.03 1.06 6.38
CA ILE A 625 0.23 -0.07 7.31
C ILE A 625 1.64 -0.69 7.24
N GLU A 626 2.65 0.01 6.74
CA GLU A 626 4.05 -0.46 6.67
C GLU A 626 4.20 -1.83 5.94
N GLN A 627 3.39 -2.10 4.91
CA GLN A 627 3.48 -3.34 4.15
C GLN A 627 4.74 -3.36 3.27
N LEU A 628 5.56 -4.39 3.43
CA LEU A 628 6.73 -4.61 2.57
C LEU A 628 6.30 -5.20 1.22
N PHE A 629 6.92 -4.70 0.16
CA PHE A 629 6.83 -5.25 -1.19
C PHE A 629 8.26 -5.46 -1.72
N PRO A 630 8.55 -6.53 -2.49
CA PRO A 630 9.84 -6.66 -3.15
C PRO A 630 10.01 -5.59 -4.22
N ILE A 631 11.15 -4.88 -4.17
CA ILE A 631 11.54 -3.88 -5.17
C ILE A 631 12.92 -4.26 -5.70
N VAL A 632 13.04 -4.39 -7.03
CA VAL A 632 14.28 -4.80 -7.70
C VAL A 632 14.52 -4.00 -8.98
N PRO A 633 15.78 -3.75 -9.38
CA PRO A 633 16.07 -3.35 -10.76
C PRO A 633 15.63 -4.45 -11.72
N ILE A 634 14.84 -4.12 -12.76
CA ILE A 634 14.39 -5.14 -13.73
C ILE A 634 15.46 -5.49 -14.78
N HIS A 635 16.60 -4.78 -14.76
CA HIS A 635 17.74 -4.97 -15.66
C HIS A 635 19.08 -4.69 -14.95
N ARG A 636 20.19 -4.91 -15.67
CA ARG A 636 21.59 -4.78 -15.18
C ARG A 636 21.98 -5.71 -14.03
N LEU A 637 21.20 -6.74 -13.69
CA LEU A 637 21.49 -7.66 -12.58
C LEU A 637 22.77 -8.52 -12.77
N GLY A 638 23.37 -8.51 -13.97
CA GLY A 638 24.72 -9.02 -14.23
C GLY A 638 25.85 -8.07 -13.79
N GLU A 639 25.53 -6.87 -13.31
CA GLU A 639 26.44 -5.89 -12.71
C GLU A 639 26.27 -5.88 -11.19
N GLN A 640 27.34 -5.62 -10.44
CA GLN A 640 27.24 -5.46 -8.99
C GLN A 640 26.62 -4.08 -8.66
N PRO A 641 25.58 -3.99 -7.82
CA PRO A 641 25.09 -2.71 -7.32
C PRO A 641 26.15 -2.06 -6.42
N THR A 642 26.45 -0.78 -6.70
CA THR A 642 27.52 0.00 -6.05
C THR A 642 27.01 1.07 -5.08
N ARG A 643 25.69 1.34 -5.10
CA ARG A 643 25.02 2.37 -4.31
C ARG A 643 24.06 1.74 -3.30
N ARG A 644 23.71 2.49 -2.26
CA ARG A 644 22.63 2.15 -1.31
C ARG A 644 21.74 3.37 -1.17
N ALA A 645 20.44 3.17 -1.30
CA ALA A 645 19.49 4.27 -1.39
C ALA A 645 18.20 4.01 -0.62
N ILE A 646 17.52 5.09 -0.26
CA ILE A 646 16.06 5.11 -0.11
C ILE A 646 15.42 5.52 -1.45
N LEU A 647 14.16 5.16 -1.67
CA LEU A 647 13.40 5.64 -2.83
C LEU A 647 12.52 6.81 -2.40
N SER A 648 12.40 7.80 -3.26
CA SER A 648 11.40 8.87 -3.19
C SER A 648 10.47 8.74 -4.39
N ASP A 649 9.19 9.03 -4.22
CA ASP A 649 8.27 9.25 -5.34
C ASP A 649 8.39 10.71 -5.86
N ILE A 650 7.51 11.13 -6.78
CA ILE A 650 7.49 12.51 -7.33
C ILE A 650 6.50 13.46 -6.63
N THR A 651 5.90 13.07 -5.50
CA THR A 651 5.03 13.96 -4.73
C THR A 651 5.85 15.03 -3.99
N CYS A 652 5.15 16.03 -3.42
CA CYS A 652 5.78 17.04 -2.57
C CYS A 652 5.69 16.72 -1.07
N ASP A 653 5.22 15.53 -0.70
CA ASP A 653 5.08 15.11 0.70
C ASP A 653 6.33 14.32 1.15
N SER A 654 6.78 14.57 2.38
CA SER A 654 7.91 13.85 2.98
C SER A 654 7.62 12.39 3.31
N ASP A 655 6.34 12.01 3.34
CA ASP A 655 5.90 10.62 3.49
C ASP A 655 5.92 9.84 2.15
N GLY A 656 6.10 10.51 1.01
CA GLY A 656 6.21 9.93 -0.34
C GLY A 656 7.53 9.19 -0.61
N LYS A 657 7.92 8.28 0.29
CA LYS A 657 9.23 7.59 0.27
C LYS A 657 9.15 6.14 0.73
N ILE A 658 10.16 5.36 0.37
CA ILE A 658 10.37 3.98 0.82
C ILE A 658 11.77 3.88 1.43
N ASP A 659 11.80 3.71 2.76
CA ASP A 659 13.01 3.51 3.60
C ASP A 659 12.94 2.20 4.42
N HIS A 660 12.09 1.28 3.97
CA HIS A 660 11.92 -0.09 4.47
C HIS A 660 11.83 -1.07 3.29
N PHE A 661 12.72 -2.06 3.24
CA PHE A 661 12.86 -3.01 2.14
C PHE A 661 12.93 -4.47 2.61
N VAL A 662 12.60 -5.40 1.72
CA VAL A 662 12.64 -6.85 1.97
C VAL A 662 14.06 -7.38 2.23
N ASP A 663 14.23 -8.13 3.32
CA ASP A 663 15.38 -9.02 3.58
C ASP A 663 14.96 -10.17 4.52
N LYS A 664 15.71 -11.27 4.51
CA LYS A 664 15.34 -12.58 5.07
C LYS A 664 15.31 -12.67 6.60
N ARG A 665 15.54 -11.56 7.33
CA ARG A 665 15.76 -11.57 8.80
C ARG A 665 15.27 -10.32 9.53
N ILE A 666 15.55 -9.14 8.98
CA ILE A 666 15.19 -7.82 9.53
C ILE A 666 14.99 -6.91 8.32
N ASP A 667 13.90 -6.13 8.31
CA ASP A 667 13.59 -5.17 7.26
C ASP A 667 14.78 -4.22 7.01
N LYS A 668 15.24 -4.12 5.76
CA LYS A 668 16.39 -3.28 5.36
C LYS A 668 16.01 -1.80 5.33
N ARG A 669 16.92 -0.94 5.79
CA ARG A 669 16.79 0.54 5.72
C ARG A 669 17.16 1.16 4.37
N THR A 670 17.87 0.42 3.53
CA THR A 670 18.30 0.88 2.20
C THR A 670 18.25 -0.27 1.21
N LEU A 671 18.01 0.05 -0.07
CA LEU A 671 18.08 -0.87 -1.19
C LEU A 671 19.43 -0.72 -1.89
N GLU A 672 20.11 -1.83 -2.16
CA GLU A 672 21.29 -1.84 -3.01
C GLU A 672 20.90 -1.58 -4.48
N LEU A 673 21.53 -0.59 -5.13
CA LEU A 673 21.22 -0.17 -6.49
C LEU A 673 22.48 0.06 -7.34
N HIS A 674 22.30 0.00 -8.66
CA HIS A 674 23.34 0.38 -9.61
C HIS A 674 23.42 1.91 -9.73
N GLU A 675 24.61 2.42 -9.98
CA GLU A 675 24.80 3.82 -10.34
C GLU A 675 24.17 4.14 -11.70
N LEU A 676 23.47 5.28 -11.79
CA LEU A 676 22.92 5.81 -13.03
C LEU A 676 24.05 6.23 -13.98
N ARG A 677 23.97 5.85 -15.25
CA ARG A 677 25.01 6.11 -16.26
C ARG A 677 24.68 7.38 -17.04
N PRO A 678 25.53 8.42 -17.04
CA PRO A 678 25.24 9.66 -17.75
C PRO A 678 25.29 9.47 -19.27
N ILE A 679 24.32 10.04 -19.99
CA ILE A 679 24.33 10.17 -21.44
C ILE A 679 25.16 11.41 -21.79
N ALA A 680 26.26 11.22 -22.51
CA ALA A 680 27.13 12.31 -22.94
C ALA A 680 26.52 13.07 -24.14
N GLU A 681 25.83 14.17 -23.89
CA GLU A 681 25.38 15.08 -24.96
C GLU A 681 26.55 15.82 -25.61
N ALA A 682 26.60 15.77 -26.95
CA ALA A 682 27.70 16.34 -27.73
C ALA A 682 27.65 17.88 -27.78
N GLY A 683 28.28 18.53 -26.81
CA GLY A 683 28.52 19.98 -26.80
C GLY A 683 27.96 20.75 -25.60
N GLN A 684 27.41 20.08 -24.59
CA GLN A 684 27.08 20.77 -23.33
C GLN A 684 28.37 21.24 -22.60
N PRO A 685 28.37 22.43 -21.97
CA PRO A 685 29.47 22.89 -21.12
C PRO A 685 29.44 22.17 -19.77
N GLU A 686 30.62 21.95 -19.17
CA GLU A 686 30.73 21.37 -17.83
C GLU A 686 30.05 22.29 -16.79
N GLY A 687 29.07 21.75 -16.05
CA GLY A 687 28.46 22.40 -14.88
C GLY A 687 26.99 22.83 -14.99
N THR A 688 26.31 22.61 -16.12
CA THR A 688 24.85 22.85 -16.22
C THR A 688 24.02 21.67 -15.73
N ALA A 689 23.06 21.91 -14.84
CA ALA A 689 22.36 20.88 -14.08
C ALA A 689 21.15 20.27 -14.81
N ALA A 690 21.39 19.31 -15.71
CA ALA A 690 20.42 18.30 -16.16
C ALA A 690 21.14 17.14 -16.87
N VAL A 691 21.93 16.34 -16.13
CA VAL A 691 22.64 15.18 -16.71
C VAL A 691 21.64 14.04 -16.96
N ARG A 692 21.06 13.99 -18.16
CA ARG A 692 20.29 12.84 -18.64
C ARG A 692 21.12 11.56 -18.51
N HIS A 693 20.48 10.45 -18.16
CA HIS A 693 21.13 9.15 -17.95
C HIS A 693 20.44 8.05 -18.76
N GLU A 694 21.11 6.90 -18.91
CA GLU A 694 20.47 5.69 -19.44
C GLU A 694 19.21 5.36 -18.60
N PRO A 695 18.08 4.98 -19.22
CA PRO A 695 16.87 4.62 -18.49
C PRO A 695 17.13 3.51 -17.47
N TYR A 696 16.68 3.72 -16.24
CA TYR A 696 16.92 2.80 -15.13
C TYR A 696 15.61 2.46 -14.45
N TYR A 697 15.18 1.20 -14.60
CA TYR A 697 13.81 0.78 -14.28
C TYR A 697 13.81 -0.12 -13.04
N LEU A 698 12.94 0.21 -12.09
CA LEU A 698 12.64 -0.58 -10.90
C LEU A 698 11.27 -1.24 -11.06
N GLY A 699 11.17 -2.50 -10.62
CA GLY A 699 9.93 -3.26 -10.57
C GLY A 699 9.52 -3.49 -9.12
N VAL A 700 8.27 -3.19 -8.79
CA VAL A 700 7.63 -3.47 -7.50
C VAL A 700 6.66 -4.63 -7.68
N PHE A 701 6.85 -5.69 -6.89
CA PHE A 701 6.17 -6.97 -7.05
C PHE A 701 5.10 -7.19 -5.97
N LEU A 702 4.21 -8.15 -6.24
CA LEU A 702 3.14 -8.60 -5.32
C LEU A 702 2.02 -7.58 -5.07
N LEU A 703 1.84 -6.61 -5.98
CA LEU A 703 0.89 -5.49 -5.84
C LEU A 703 -0.57 -5.83 -6.22
N GLY A 704 -0.86 -7.00 -6.80
CA GLY A 704 -2.19 -7.29 -7.37
C GLY A 704 -3.34 -7.42 -6.37
N ALA A 705 -3.08 -7.25 -5.06
CA ALA A 705 -4.06 -7.27 -4.00
C ALA A 705 -4.12 -5.93 -3.26
N TYR A 706 -5.33 -5.36 -3.14
CA TYR A 706 -5.69 -4.11 -2.45
C TYR A 706 -5.13 -2.80 -3.03
N GLN A 707 -3.93 -2.78 -3.61
CA GLN A 707 -3.26 -1.53 -4.03
C GLN A 707 -4.10 -0.74 -5.04
N GLU A 708 -4.52 -1.40 -6.12
CA GLU A 708 -5.27 -0.84 -7.27
C GLU A 708 -6.70 -0.31 -6.95
N ILE A 709 -7.13 -0.35 -5.69
CA ILE A 709 -8.43 0.18 -5.23
C ILE A 709 -8.32 1.01 -3.93
N LEU A 710 -7.16 1.01 -3.28
CA LEU A 710 -6.87 1.85 -2.11
C LEU A 710 -6.04 3.09 -2.48
N GLY A 711 -5.63 3.24 -3.74
CA GLY A 711 -4.90 4.39 -4.23
C GLY A 711 -5.68 5.69 -4.07
N ASP A 712 -4.98 6.80 -3.83
CA ASP A 712 -5.55 8.13 -3.86
C ASP A 712 -4.77 9.12 -4.73
N LEU A 713 -5.50 10.14 -5.19
CA LEU A 713 -5.07 11.18 -6.13
C LEU A 713 -4.15 12.23 -5.46
N HIS A 714 -3.22 11.82 -4.60
CA HIS A 714 -2.25 12.73 -3.97
C HIS A 714 -1.50 13.52 -5.05
N ASN A 715 -1.36 14.84 -4.85
CA ASN A 715 -0.82 15.78 -5.85
C ASN A 715 -1.49 15.77 -7.24
N LEU A 716 -2.70 15.21 -7.36
CA LEU A 716 -3.41 15.00 -8.63
C LEU A 716 -2.68 14.03 -9.59
N LEU A 717 -1.96 13.06 -9.04
CA LEU A 717 -1.41 11.91 -9.78
C LEU A 717 -2.46 10.78 -9.81
N GLY A 718 -2.87 10.36 -11.01
CA GLY A 718 -4.00 9.43 -11.19
C GLY A 718 -3.66 7.96 -11.39
N ASP A 719 -4.64 7.17 -11.84
CA ASP A 719 -4.45 5.75 -12.21
C ASP A 719 -3.29 5.59 -13.21
N THR A 720 -2.38 4.66 -12.94
CA THR A 720 -1.26 4.37 -13.84
C THR A 720 -1.74 3.55 -15.04
N HIS A 721 -1.10 3.71 -16.20
CA HIS A 721 -1.25 2.79 -17.33
C HIS A 721 -1.25 1.31 -16.87
N ALA A 722 -2.21 0.51 -17.30
CA ALA A 722 -2.29 -0.91 -16.94
C ALA A 722 -2.33 -1.81 -18.19
N VAL A 723 -1.40 -2.75 -18.29
CA VAL A 723 -1.19 -3.60 -19.47
C VAL A 723 -1.43 -5.06 -19.13
N HIS A 724 -2.37 -5.69 -19.82
CA HIS A 724 -2.64 -7.13 -19.69
C HIS A 724 -1.75 -7.93 -20.65
N ILE A 725 -0.99 -8.86 -20.09
CA ILE A 725 -0.01 -9.69 -20.80
C ILE A 725 -0.37 -11.17 -20.62
N SER A 726 -0.31 -11.93 -21.72
CA SER A 726 -0.45 -13.39 -21.72
C SER A 726 0.62 -14.08 -22.56
N LEU A 727 0.73 -15.41 -22.38
CA LEU A 727 1.56 -16.27 -23.19
C LEU A 727 0.86 -16.59 -24.52
N ASN A 728 1.57 -16.41 -25.63
CA ASN A 728 1.06 -16.72 -26.96
C ASN A 728 1.35 -18.19 -27.33
N SER A 729 0.64 -18.71 -28.35
CA SER A 729 0.71 -20.13 -28.75
C SER A 729 2.07 -20.62 -29.28
N SER A 730 3.08 -19.74 -29.40
CA SER A 730 4.46 -20.08 -29.77
C SER A 730 5.44 -20.08 -28.60
N GLY A 731 4.98 -19.81 -27.37
CA GLY A 731 5.81 -19.74 -26.15
C GLY A 731 6.45 -18.38 -25.89
N GLY A 732 6.19 -17.37 -26.74
CA GLY A 732 6.45 -15.97 -26.44
C GLY A 732 5.28 -15.33 -25.66
N TRP A 733 5.32 -14.00 -25.52
CA TRP A 733 4.25 -13.21 -24.88
C TRP A 733 3.45 -12.39 -25.90
N GLN A 734 2.34 -11.80 -25.46
CA GLN A 734 1.54 -10.84 -26.20
C GLN A 734 0.86 -9.85 -25.24
N ILE A 735 0.52 -8.66 -25.74
CA ILE A 735 -0.37 -7.72 -25.04
C ILE A 735 -1.80 -8.06 -25.46
N GLU A 736 -2.68 -8.33 -24.50
CA GLU A 736 -4.11 -8.56 -24.75
C GLU A 736 -4.90 -7.25 -24.72
N GLU A 737 -4.59 -6.36 -23.78
CA GLU A 737 -5.28 -5.09 -23.59
C GLU A 737 -4.34 -4.06 -22.95
N VAL A 738 -4.55 -2.78 -23.29
CA VAL A 738 -3.92 -1.63 -22.65
C VAL A 738 -5.06 -0.76 -22.11
N ILE A 739 -4.96 -0.39 -20.86
CA ILE A 739 -5.79 0.60 -20.19
C ILE A 739 -4.89 1.82 -20.00
N GLU A 740 -5.26 2.94 -20.59
CA GLU A 740 -4.55 4.20 -20.40
C GLU A 740 -4.80 4.72 -18.96
N GLY A 741 -3.81 5.41 -18.39
CA GLY A 741 -3.93 5.99 -17.06
C GLY A 741 -4.61 7.37 -17.13
N ASP A 742 -5.03 7.92 -15.99
CA ASP A 742 -5.75 9.20 -15.99
C ASP A 742 -4.91 10.31 -16.65
N THR A 743 -5.56 11.11 -17.49
CA THR A 743 -5.03 12.38 -17.97
C THR A 743 -5.18 13.50 -16.93
N VAL A 744 -4.43 14.60 -17.10
CA VAL A 744 -4.60 15.81 -16.27
C VAL A 744 -6.03 16.36 -16.39
N GLU A 745 -6.66 16.25 -17.56
CA GLU A 745 -8.06 16.59 -17.80
C GLU A 745 -9.03 15.76 -16.92
N GLU A 746 -8.84 14.44 -16.83
CA GLU A 746 -9.67 13.55 -16.02
C GLU A 746 -9.48 13.81 -14.51
N VAL A 747 -8.24 13.95 -14.04
CA VAL A 747 -7.98 14.28 -12.62
C VAL A 747 -8.55 15.65 -12.23
N LEU A 748 -8.48 16.65 -13.11
CA LEU A 748 -9.14 17.93 -12.91
C LEU A 748 -10.68 17.83 -12.91
N GLN A 749 -11.26 16.90 -13.67
CA GLN A 749 -12.71 16.64 -13.67
C GLN A 749 -13.17 16.02 -12.34
N TYR A 750 -12.41 15.09 -11.73
CA TYR A 750 -12.73 14.55 -10.40
C TYR A 750 -12.81 15.66 -9.33
N VAL A 751 -11.96 16.69 -9.42
CA VAL A 751 -12.01 17.89 -8.54
C VAL A 751 -12.87 19.04 -9.09
N GLN A 752 -13.81 18.72 -10.00
CA GLN A 752 -14.91 19.57 -10.47
C GLN A 752 -14.52 20.77 -11.37
N TYR A 753 -13.38 20.72 -12.05
CA TYR A 753 -13.11 21.63 -13.18
C TYR A 753 -13.74 21.12 -14.48
N ASP A 754 -14.00 22.07 -15.38
CA ASP A 754 -14.36 21.83 -16.78
C ASP A 754 -13.20 22.30 -17.66
N HIS A 755 -12.66 21.41 -18.48
CA HIS A 755 -11.45 21.69 -19.27
C HIS A 755 -11.69 22.70 -20.40
N GLU A 756 -12.90 22.80 -20.96
CA GLU A 756 -13.21 23.77 -22.01
C GLU A 756 -13.30 25.18 -21.39
N ASP A 757 -13.88 25.31 -20.19
CA ASP A 757 -13.87 26.55 -19.42
C ASP A 757 -12.43 27.00 -19.06
N LEU A 758 -11.53 26.06 -18.73
CA LEU A 758 -10.10 26.31 -18.50
C LEU A 758 -9.34 26.70 -19.79
N LYS A 759 -9.41 25.88 -20.85
CA LYS A 759 -8.83 26.14 -22.19
C LYS A 759 -9.31 27.49 -22.73
N ARG A 760 -10.58 27.85 -22.52
CA ARG A 760 -11.16 29.17 -22.86
C ARG A 760 -10.58 30.31 -22.02
N ALA A 761 -10.41 30.13 -20.71
CA ALA A 761 -9.85 31.16 -19.83
C ALA A 761 -8.40 31.49 -20.20
N MET A 762 -7.55 30.48 -20.37
CA MET A 762 -6.14 30.65 -20.79
C MET A 762 -6.05 31.39 -22.13
N ARG A 763 -6.92 31.05 -23.09
CA ARG A 763 -6.99 31.71 -24.41
C ARG A 763 -7.33 33.20 -24.33
N LEU A 764 -8.20 33.61 -23.39
CA LEU A 764 -8.54 35.01 -23.16
C LEU A 764 -7.38 35.82 -22.54
N ASP A 765 -6.62 35.21 -21.62
CA ASP A 765 -5.45 35.85 -20.99
C ASP A 765 -4.26 35.97 -21.94
N VAL A 766 -4.03 34.97 -22.80
CA VAL A 766 -3.05 35.05 -23.90
C VAL A 766 -3.42 36.18 -24.87
N GLU A 767 -4.68 36.28 -25.29
CA GLU A 767 -5.16 37.41 -26.11
C GLU A 767 -5.08 38.78 -25.39
N ALA A 768 -5.21 38.82 -24.07
CA ALA A 768 -4.96 40.03 -23.28
C ALA A 768 -3.48 40.41 -23.24
N ALA A 769 -2.58 39.43 -23.07
CA ALA A 769 -1.13 39.64 -23.07
C ALA A 769 -0.60 40.08 -24.45
N CYS A 770 -1.10 39.48 -25.54
CA CYS A 770 -0.78 39.87 -26.91
C CYS A 770 -1.20 41.32 -27.21
N ARG A 771 -2.44 41.71 -26.84
CA ARG A 771 -2.91 43.11 -26.99
C ARG A 771 -2.14 44.13 -26.13
N GLN A 772 -1.50 43.67 -25.05
CA GLN A 772 -0.64 44.50 -24.19
C GLN A 772 0.84 44.52 -24.65
N GLY A 773 1.19 43.78 -25.71
CA GLY A 773 2.59 43.66 -26.17
C GLY A 773 3.49 42.88 -25.21
N ARG A 774 2.92 42.09 -24.29
CA ARG A 774 3.66 41.24 -23.33
C ARG A 774 4.00 39.85 -23.90
N LEU A 775 3.32 39.44 -24.96
CA LEU A 775 3.59 38.24 -25.76
C LEU A 775 3.43 38.58 -27.24
N THR A 776 4.19 37.91 -28.10
CA THR A 776 3.91 37.82 -29.53
C THR A 776 2.88 36.72 -29.81
N LEU A 777 2.27 36.75 -31.00
CA LEU A 777 1.35 35.70 -31.45
C LEU A 777 2.02 34.32 -31.56
N ALA A 778 3.34 34.27 -31.75
CA ALA A 778 4.09 33.01 -31.80
C ALA A 778 4.25 32.39 -30.41
N GLU A 779 4.65 33.19 -29.42
CA GLU A 779 4.76 32.77 -28.02
C GLU A 779 3.38 32.40 -27.44
N GLY A 780 2.36 33.22 -27.72
CA GLY A 780 0.98 32.93 -27.33
C GLY A 780 0.44 31.63 -27.91
N LYS A 781 0.72 31.34 -29.20
CA LYS A 781 0.39 30.04 -29.80
C LYS A 781 1.16 28.89 -29.13
N SER A 782 2.44 29.08 -28.82
CA SER A 782 3.28 28.05 -28.18
C SER A 782 2.80 27.72 -26.76
N LEU A 783 2.39 28.74 -25.99
CA LEU A 783 1.84 28.56 -24.65
C LEU A 783 0.48 27.87 -24.68
N LEU A 784 -0.40 28.22 -25.63
CA LEU A 784 -1.69 27.52 -25.78
C LEU A 784 -1.49 26.07 -26.23
N LYS A 785 -0.56 25.79 -27.15
CA LYS A 785 -0.22 24.41 -27.53
C LYS A 785 0.23 23.59 -26.32
N PHE A 786 1.17 24.13 -25.53
CA PHE A 786 1.63 23.49 -24.28
C PHE A 786 0.50 23.29 -23.26
N TYR A 787 -0.44 24.23 -23.16
CA TYR A 787 -1.57 24.13 -22.24
C TYR A 787 -2.63 23.11 -22.68
N ASP A 788 -2.92 23.04 -23.98
CA ASP A 788 -3.84 22.05 -24.54
C ASP A 788 -3.21 20.62 -24.41
N GLU A 789 -1.93 20.45 -24.79
CA GLU A 789 -1.19 19.18 -24.66
C GLU A 789 -0.96 18.77 -23.19
N GLY A 790 -0.73 19.73 -22.28
CA GLY A 790 -0.54 19.47 -20.84
C GLY A 790 -1.83 19.21 -20.06
N LEU A 791 -3.01 19.35 -20.69
CA LEU A 791 -4.28 18.85 -20.16
C LEU A 791 -4.60 17.46 -20.71
N GLU A 792 -4.28 17.21 -21.98
CA GLU A 792 -4.51 15.93 -22.67
C GLU A 792 -3.43 14.88 -22.36
N GLY A 793 -2.33 15.26 -21.69
CA GLY A 793 -1.24 14.38 -21.26
C GLY A 793 -1.52 13.60 -19.96
N TYR A 794 -0.71 12.57 -19.75
CA TYR A 794 -0.67 11.72 -18.55
C TYR A 794 -0.24 12.54 -17.31
N THR A 795 -0.70 12.17 -16.10
CA THR A 795 -0.36 12.94 -14.89
C THR A 795 1.10 12.82 -14.43
N TYR A 796 1.83 11.82 -14.92
CA TYR A 796 3.21 11.55 -14.53
C TYR A 796 4.24 12.23 -15.45
N LEU A 797 5.54 12.09 -15.16
CA LEU A 797 6.59 12.78 -15.91
C LEU A 797 7.05 11.97 -17.14
N GLU A 798 7.38 12.67 -18.23
CA GLU A 798 7.86 12.10 -19.50
C GLU A 798 9.29 12.61 -19.83
N GLU A 799 10.08 11.84 -20.61
CA GLU A 799 11.52 12.08 -20.92
C GLU A 799 11.81 12.97 -22.15
#